data_AF-A0A7V6DC77-F1
#
_entry.id   AF-A0A7V6DC77-F1
#
_cell.length_a   1.000
_cell.length_b   1.000
_cell.length_c   1.000
_cell.angle_alpha   90.00
_cell.angle_beta   90.00
_cell.angle_gamma   90.00
#
_symmetry.space_group_name_H-M   'P 1'
#
loop_
_entity.id
_entity.type
_entity.pdbx_description
1 polymer ?
#
loop_
_entity_poly.entity_id
_entity_poly.type
_entity_poly.pdbx_seq_one_letter_code
_entity_poly.pdbx_strand_id
1 'polypeptide(L)'
;MQRWSQTKPIVPDAPIVPLDDLGLYTVGYAYRGQEERFFPPGWISDFEDTTGVACMPAGVVNGKRAFLLHCPWRGGTGVAFQSFTFQLPRVRSAVLRGFTAMRPDIVDKSDGVTFRIFVNGNKVLEEHRTDAEWKPFRINLSPYMGQTVSLRFETDPGPADNPSFDFSLWGERELVLEGYQPQPVQRPAPPPLKLQTLYSSPHGTVAPRSAFPHRNSVRVQGELAVFRYEGSDGVLEYRWRKPKDGDPSPLGTWTLWAQLRGDAPVEVPLMTTARLATVATEVEGGEGDWQRQGDSVVYTTRFLVGRPLATLRVTARIFHKSLVLSLEVDRPGVRLFDAGGWGPVVRRRQVTTPYYGGQLFYLPQEGLFVNAILDWTASHATRHEGLRAHYEPLTNGNRNPLRERVVFTAAWHAAEALPNIPNPSSPYLQRVGDRIVLDIWGGRFVDIARDFERLKEYGLDRCIALIHVWQRSGYDNALPMHYPANAELGGDEGMKTLVSTGVKLGYYVALHENYVDYYPNYDFYSDDDIAVDSRGNKQLAWYNPATKIQSFAVKPNAILRLAATQSPEIHRRYGTNACFLDVHSSVPPWFHVDMDENEEGAGMFKRVWDVHRALWEYARKTHGGPVFGEGNNHWYWSGCLDGVEAQFGTGWGSGQGREAPLAVDFDLLKIHPL
;
A
#
# COMPACT_ATOMS: atom_id res chain seq x y z
N MET A 1 25.90 17.62 2.16
CA MET A 1 25.87 16.38 1.35
C MET A 1 27.00 15.48 1.78
N GLN A 2 26.75 14.55 2.70
CA GLN A 2 27.74 13.53 3.06
C GLN A 2 27.78 12.47 1.95
N ARG A 3 28.97 12.18 1.42
CA ARG A 3 29.21 10.95 0.67
C ARG A 3 28.96 9.80 1.65
N TRP A 4 27.83 9.13 1.53
CA TRP A 4 27.57 7.87 2.21
C TRP A 4 28.54 6.84 1.61
N SER A 5 29.77 6.77 2.13
CA SER A 5 30.64 5.65 1.81
C SER A 5 30.02 4.40 2.41
N GLN A 6 29.78 3.39 1.57
CA GLN A 6 29.11 2.16 2.01
C GLN A 6 29.86 1.54 3.21
N THR A 7 29.09 1.28 4.27
CA THR A 7 29.45 0.54 5.46
C THR A 7 29.57 -0.96 5.14
N LYS A 8 30.81 -1.41 4.91
CA LYS A 8 31.24 -2.80 4.67
C LYS A 8 30.71 -3.48 3.37
N PRO A 9 31.58 -4.18 2.62
CA PRO A 9 31.16 -4.97 1.47
C PRO A 9 30.31 -6.17 1.89
N ILE A 10 29.33 -6.54 1.07
CA ILE A 10 28.51 -7.74 1.23
C ILE A 10 29.39 -8.97 1.04
N VAL A 11 29.42 -9.86 2.02
CA VAL A 11 30.01 -11.19 1.86
C VAL A 11 28.89 -12.13 1.40
N PRO A 12 29.03 -12.78 0.23
CA PRO A 12 28.05 -13.77 -0.21
C PRO A 12 27.79 -14.85 0.84
N ASP A 13 26.53 -15.19 1.07
CA ASP A 13 26.07 -16.20 2.04
C ASP A 13 25.42 -17.42 1.36
N ALA A 14 25.43 -17.47 0.03
CA ALA A 14 24.92 -18.57 -0.78
C ALA A 14 25.74 -18.72 -2.09
N PRO A 15 25.79 -19.93 -2.70
CA PRO A 15 26.40 -20.13 -4.02
C PRO A 15 25.66 -19.40 -5.15
N ILE A 16 24.38 -19.12 -4.98
CA ILE A 16 23.60 -18.25 -5.84
C ILE A 16 23.03 -17.15 -4.94
N VAL A 17 23.40 -15.91 -5.22
CA VAL A 17 22.93 -14.73 -4.49
C VAL A 17 21.97 -13.97 -5.39
N PRO A 18 20.65 -14.07 -5.17
CA PRO A 18 19.69 -13.16 -5.79
C PRO A 18 19.93 -11.74 -5.27
N LEU A 19 20.25 -10.81 -6.17
CA LEU A 19 20.54 -9.41 -5.83
C LEU A 19 19.28 -8.68 -5.35
N ASP A 20 18.11 -9.07 -5.86
CA ASP A 20 16.82 -8.47 -5.51
C ASP A 20 16.37 -8.80 -4.07
N ASP A 21 17.04 -9.76 -3.42
CA ASP A 21 16.83 -10.10 -2.00
C ASP A 21 17.85 -9.41 -1.07
N LEU A 22 18.71 -8.53 -1.61
CA LEU A 22 19.68 -7.77 -0.82
C LEU A 22 19.11 -6.42 -0.39
N GLY A 23 19.34 -6.04 0.87
CA GLY A 23 18.95 -4.72 1.40
C GLY A 23 20.13 -3.73 1.55
N LEU A 24 21.36 -4.18 1.27
CA LEU A 24 22.58 -3.37 1.30
C LEU A 24 22.98 -2.95 -0.12
N TYR A 25 22.45 -1.81 -0.56
CA TYR A 25 22.81 -1.19 -1.83
C TYR A 25 22.68 0.33 -1.74
N THR A 26 23.25 1.02 -2.71
CA THR A 26 23.09 2.47 -2.87
C THR A 26 22.26 2.73 -4.12
N VAL A 27 21.31 3.65 -4.04
CA VAL A 27 20.57 4.15 -5.20
C VAL A 27 20.96 5.58 -5.46
N GLY A 28 21.07 5.96 -6.73
CA GLY A 28 21.35 7.33 -7.12
C GLY A 28 20.82 7.64 -8.50
N TYR A 29 20.97 8.90 -8.88
CA TYR A 29 20.54 9.42 -10.16
C TYR A 29 21.44 10.59 -10.58
N ALA A 30 21.44 10.92 -11.86
CA ALA A 30 22.05 12.15 -12.35
C ALA A 30 21.17 12.71 -13.47
N TYR A 31 20.79 13.99 -13.37
CA TYR A 31 20.21 14.69 -14.51
C TYR A 31 21.27 14.85 -15.60
N ARG A 32 20.84 14.99 -16.86
CA ARG A 32 21.74 15.25 -17.99
C ARG A 32 22.72 16.38 -17.68
N GLY A 33 24.01 16.09 -17.84
CA GLY A 33 25.10 17.05 -17.63
C GLY A 33 25.31 17.49 -16.18
N GLN A 34 24.64 16.87 -15.20
CA GLN A 34 24.78 17.19 -13.78
C GLN A 34 25.52 16.08 -13.01
N GLU A 35 26.02 16.43 -11.83
CA GLU A 35 26.65 15.46 -10.92
C GLU A 35 25.65 14.43 -10.39
N GLU A 36 26.16 13.26 -10.03
CA GLU A 36 25.39 12.21 -9.36
C GLU A 36 24.91 12.65 -7.99
N ARG A 37 23.67 12.29 -7.70
CA ARG A 37 23.01 12.46 -6.40
C ARG A 37 22.59 11.08 -5.89
N PHE A 38 22.55 10.94 -4.58
CA PHE A 38 22.33 9.66 -3.92
C PHE A 38 21.13 9.72 -2.99
N PHE A 39 20.33 8.67 -3.01
CA PHE A 39 19.36 8.38 -1.98
C PHE A 39 20.04 7.70 -0.78
N PRO A 40 19.38 7.65 0.39
CA PRO A 40 19.91 6.91 1.53
C PRO A 40 20.23 5.44 1.21
N PRO A 41 21.15 4.79 1.95
CA PRO A 41 21.43 3.36 1.78
C PRO A 41 20.18 2.49 1.92
N GLY A 42 20.02 1.50 1.03
CA GLY A 42 18.88 0.58 1.01
C GLY A 42 17.54 1.20 0.61
N TRP A 43 17.56 2.43 0.07
CA TRP A 43 16.37 3.16 -0.34
C TRP A 43 15.52 2.37 -1.35
N ILE A 44 14.20 2.47 -1.19
CA ILE A 44 13.20 1.79 -1.99
C ILE A 44 11.99 2.73 -2.09
N SER A 45 11.45 2.90 -3.29
CA SER A 45 10.23 3.67 -3.54
C SER A 45 9.68 3.33 -4.93
N ASP A 46 8.38 3.52 -5.07
CA ASP A 46 7.67 3.70 -6.33
C ASP A 46 8.14 4.89 -7.15
N PHE A 47 7.76 6.15 -6.86
CA PHE A 47 8.17 7.32 -7.62
C PHE A 47 8.45 8.48 -6.67
N GLU A 48 9.71 8.85 -6.51
CA GLU A 48 10.08 9.95 -5.62
C GLU A 48 9.57 11.29 -6.19
N ASP A 49 8.81 12.04 -5.39
CA ASP A 49 8.08 13.25 -5.84
C ASP A 49 8.92 14.28 -6.60
N THR A 50 10.17 14.47 -6.19
CA THR A 50 11.04 15.54 -6.72
C THR A 50 11.63 15.16 -8.08
N THR A 51 12.02 13.91 -8.23
CA THR A 51 12.84 13.42 -9.35
C THR A 51 12.06 12.51 -10.29
N GLY A 52 11.02 11.83 -9.80
CA GLY A 52 10.34 10.76 -10.51
C GLY A 52 11.16 9.47 -10.60
N VAL A 53 12.22 9.30 -9.80
CA VAL A 53 12.98 8.04 -9.78
C VAL A 53 12.20 6.94 -9.08
N ALA A 54 12.23 5.74 -9.64
CA ALA A 54 11.70 4.52 -9.04
C ALA A 54 12.80 3.52 -8.72
N CYS A 55 12.69 2.83 -7.58
CA CYS A 55 13.52 1.68 -7.25
C CYS A 55 12.74 0.75 -6.34
N MET A 56 12.11 -0.29 -6.91
CA MET A 56 11.28 -1.23 -6.15
C MET A 56 11.10 -2.58 -6.85
N PRO A 57 10.78 -3.66 -6.11
CA PRO A 57 10.24 -4.88 -6.71
C PRO A 57 9.00 -4.60 -7.54
N ALA A 58 8.90 -5.23 -8.71
CA ALA A 58 7.79 -5.08 -9.65
C ALA A 58 6.94 -6.37 -9.77
N GLY A 59 7.05 -7.27 -8.79
CA GLY A 59 6.31 -8.54 -8.78
C GLY A 59 6.84 -9.54 -9.81
N VAL A 60 5.93 -10.34 -10.37
CA VAL A 60 6.22 -11.28 -11.45
C VAL A 60 5.67 -10.70 -12.75
N VAL A 61 6.53 -10.49 -13.74
CA VAL A 61 6.16 -9.98 -15.06
C VAL A 61 6.55 -11.02 -16.10
N ASN A 62 5.59 -11.49 -16.89
CA ASN A 62 5.77 -12.53 -17.91
C ASN A 62 6.56 -13.75 -17.36
N GLY A 63 6.18 -14.23 -16.17
CA GLY A 63 6.77 -15.41 -15.53
C GLY A 63 8.12 -15.22 -14.84
N LYS A 64 8.68 -14.00 -14.78
CA LYS A 64 9.94 -13.72 -14.06
C LYS A 64 9.76 -12.71 -12.95
N ARG A 65 10.51 -12.88 -11.85
CA ARG A 65 10.64 -11.84 -10.82
C ARG A 65 11.29 -10.60 -11.43
N ALA A 66 10.61 -9.47 -11.34
CA ALA A 66 11.03 -8.21 -11.91
C ALA A 66 11.34 -7.17 -10.82
N PHE A 67 12.29 -6.30 -11.12
CA PHE A 67 12.70 -5.17 -10.30
C PHE A 67 12.72 -3.91 -11.15
N LEU A 68 11.92 -2.91 -10.79
CA LEU A 68 11.82 -1.63 -11.48
C LEU A 68 12.93 -0.69 -11.03
N LEU A 69 13.66 -0.12 -11.99
CA LEU A 69 14.57 1.00 -11.78
C LEU A 69 14.30 2.08 -12.82
N HIS A 70 13.48 3.06 -12.49
CA HIS A 70 13.08 4.11 -13.43
C HIS A 70 13.96 5.35 -13.28
N CYS A 71 14.40 5.90 -14.42
CA CYS A 71 15.15 7.16 -14.51
C CYS A 71 14.32 8.38 -14.06
N PRO A 72 14.95 9.51 -13.71
CA PRO A 72 14.21 10.70 -13.33
C PRO A 72 13.38 11.25 -14.51
N TRP A 73 12.13 11.62 -14.26
CA TRP A 73 11.23 12.24 -15.24
C TRP A 73 10.62 13.57 -14.76
N ARG A 74 10.91 13.96 -13.51
CA ARG A 74 10.51 15.25 -12.93
C ARG A 74 11.74 16.10 -12.68
N GLY A 75 11.64 17.40 -12.95
CA GLY A 75 12.76 18.34 -12.77
C GLY A 75 13.91 18.18 -13.79
N GLY A 76 13.77 17.23 -14.73
CA GLY A 76 14.75 16.91 -15.76
C GLY A 76 14.72 15.42 -16.11
N THR A 77 15.61 15.03 -17.01
CA THR A 77 15.84 13.64 -17.45
C THR A 77 17.30 13.26 -17.21
N GLY A 78 17.62 11.97 -17.23
CA GLY A 78 18.97 11.45 -17.04
C GLY A 78 18.99 10.01 -16.56
N VAL A 79 20.06 9.60 -15.87
CA VAL A 79 20.24 8.21 -15.44
C VAL A 79 19.75 7.97 -14.02
N ALA A 80 19.30 6.75 -13.74
CA ALA A 80 19.17 6.21 -12.39
C ALA A 80 20.01 4.94 -12.26
N PHE A 81 20.54 4.67 -11.07
CA PHE A 81 21.40 3.51 -10.84
C PHE A 81 21.23 2.89 -9.46
N GLN A 82 21.49 1.59 -9.39
CA GLN A 82 21.57 0.79 -8.16
C GLN A 82 22.93 0.09 -8.09
N SER A 83 23.64 0.27 -6.98
CA SER A 83 25.01 -0.22 -6.79
C SER A 83 25.14 -1.14 -5.58
N PHE A 84 25.77 -2.28 -5.79
CA PHE A 84 26.09 -3.29 -4.77
C PHE A 84 27.60 -3.43 -4.64
N THR A 85 28.13 -3.47 -3.43
CA THR A 85 29.55 -3.76 -3.19
C THR A 85 29.68 -5.12 -2.54
N PHE A 86 30.38 -6.04 -3.19
CA PHE A 86 30.65 -7.39 -2.71
C PHE A 86 32.11 -7.58 -2.36
N GLN A 87 32.39 -8.40 -1.35
CA GLN A 87 33.67 -9.07 -1.19
C GLN A 87 33.57 -10.41 -1.92
N LEU A 88 34.13 -10.51 -3.12
CA LEU A 88 34.02 -11.76 -3.89
C LEU A 88 34.96 -12.83 -3.32
N PRO A 89 34.46 -14.05 -3.02
CA PRO A 89 35.31 -15.15 -2.58
C PRO A 89 36.17 -15.69 -3.73
N ARG A 90 37.23 -16.43 -3.38
CA ARG A 90 37.98 -17.25 -4.35
C ARG A 90 37.25 -18.57 -4.53
N VAL A 91 36.71 -18.79 -5.72
CA VAL A 91 35.85 -19.94 -6.08
C VAL A 91 36.25 -20.46 -7.46
N ARG A 92 35.53 -21.45 -8.01
CA ARG A 92 35.85 -22.01 -9.34
C ARG A 92 35.53 -21.01 -10.45
N SER A 93 34.35 -20.42 -10.40
CA SER A 93 33.92 -19.38 -11.33
C SER A 93 32.94 -18.42 -10.64
N ALA A 94 32.98 -17.14 -11.02
CA ALA A 94 32.06 -16.12 -10.54
C ALA A 94 31.38 -15.45 -11.75
N VAL A 95 30.05 -15.42 -11.75
CA VAL A 95 29.23 -14.95 -12.88
C VAL A 95 28.09 -14.10 -12.36
N LEU A 96 27.90 -12.93 -12.95
CA LEU A 96 26.67 -12.16 -12.81
C LEU A 96 25.76 -12.48 -14.00
N ARG A 97 24.49 -12.83 -13.74
CA ARG A 97 23.49 -13.08 -14.78
C ARG A 97 22.14 -12.46 -14.42
N GLY A 98 21.28 -12.33 -15.41
CA GLY A 98 19.91 -11.86 -15.24
C GLY A 98 19.27 -11.54 -16.59
N PHE A 99 18.20 -10.75 -16.56
CA PHE A 99 17.42 -10.36 -17.74
C PHE A 99 17.12 -8.86 -17.73
N THR A 100 16.85 -8.30 -18.91
CA THR A 100 16.29 -6.95 -19.08
C THR A 100 15.04 -7.03 -19.95
N ALA A 101 14.03 -6.21 -19.63
CA ALA A 101 12.81 -6.02 -20.40
C ALA A 101 12.16 -4.67 -20.04
N MET A 102 11.13 -4.27 -20.80
CA MET A 102 10.24 -3.17 -20.44
C MET A 102 8.89 -3.68 -19.92
N ARG A 103 8.13 -2.82 -19.23
CA ARG A 103 6.83 -3.19 -18.67
C ARG A 103 5.77 -3.37 -19.78
N PRO A 104 5.08 -4.52 -19.85
CA PRO A 104 4.26 -4.90 -21.01
C PRO A 104 3.02 -4.03 -21.25
N ASP A 105 2.44 -3.45 -20.20
CA ASP A 105 1.21 -2.65 -20.27
C ASP A 105 1.41 -1.25 -20.87
N ILE A 106 2.66 -0.78 -21.00
CA ILE A 106 2.95 0.61 -21.38
C ILE A 106 4.09 0.78 -22.37
N VAL A 107 4.80 -0.31 -22.71
CA VAL A 107 5.99 -0.29 -23.58
C VAL A 107 5.74 0.40 -24.93
N ASP A 108 4.54 0.27 -25.51
CA ASP A 108 4.17 0.86 -26.80
C ASP A 108 4.17 2.41 -26.80
N LYS A 109 4.27 3.05 -25.63
CA LYS A 109 4.36 4.51 -25.48
C LYS A 109 5.78 5.04 -25.31
N SER A 110 6.77 4.15 -25.25
CA SER A 110 8.19 4.50 -25.07
C SER A 110 8.97 4.24 -26.36
N ASP A 111 10.05 4.97 -26.57
CA ASP A 111 11.05 4.69 -27.61
C ASP A 111 12.20 3.79 -27.12
N GLY A 112 12.08 3.29 -25.89
CA GLY A 112 12.94 2.26 -25.30
C GLY A 112 13.73 2.74 -24.09
N VAL A 113 14.46 1.82 -23.46
CA VAL A 113 15.38 2.12 -22.34
C VAL A 113 16.76 1.54 -22.62
N THR A 114 17.79 2.29 -22.27
CA THR A 114 19.18 1.83 -22.30
C THR A 114 19.59 1.30 -20.92
N PHE A 115 19.95 0.02 -20.87
CA PHE A 115 20.44 -0.67 -19.68
C PHE A 115 21.96 -0.75 -19.72
N ARG A 116 22.62 -0.42 -18.62
CA ARG A 116 24.09 -0.56 -18.49
C ARG A 116 24.47 -1.29 -17.22
N ILE A 117 25.58 -2.02 -17.29
CA ILE A 117 26.22 -2.63 -16.11
C ILE A 117 27.67 -2.16 -16.05
N PHE A 118 28.11 -1.74 -14.86
CA PHE A 118 29.49 -1.41 -14.59
C PHE A 118 30.07 -2.31 -13.49
N VAL A 119 31.34 -2.70 -13.67
CA VAL A 119 32.13 -3.45 -12.69
C VAL A 119 33.34 -2.61 -12.32
N ASN A 120 33.42 -2.18 -11.05
CA ASN A 120 34.46 -1.27 -10.57
C ASN A 120 34.61 0.00 -11.44
N GLY A 121 33.48 0.55 -11.89
CA GLY A 121 33.42 1.74 -12.76
C GLY A 121 33.64 1.48 -14.25
N ASN A 122 34.03 0.26 -14.66
CA ASN A 122 34.18 -0.09 -16.07
C ASN A 122 32.86 -0.60 -16.65
N LYS A 123 32.38 -0.01 -17.76
CA LYS A 123 31.16 -0.47 -18.44
C LYS A 123 31.41 -1.84 -19.10
N VAL A 124 30.61 -2.84 -18.73
CA VAL A 124 30.72 -4.22 -19.23
C VAL A 124 29.47 -4.68 -19.99
N LEU A 125 28.38 -3.91 -19.92
CA LEU A 125 27.15 -4.12 -20.69
C LEU A 125 26.56 -2.76 -21.07
N GLU A 126 26.04 -2.66 -22.30
CA GLU A 126 25.14 -1.60 -22.75
C GLU A 126 24.17 -2.19 -23.76
N GLU A 127 22.88 -2.14 -23.44
CA GLU A 127 21.82 -2.77 -24.23
C GLU A 127 20.61 -1.85 -24.28
N HIS A 128 20.11 -1.56 -25.49
CA HIS A 128 18.86 -0.84 -25.67
C HIS A 128 17.69 -1.83 -25.86
N ARG A 129 16.56 -1.57 -25.21
CA ARG A 129 15.36 -2.42 -25.25
C ARG A 129 14.14 -1.57 -25.57
N THR A 130 13.27 -2.09 -26.42
CA THR A 130 12.03 -1.43 -26.89
C THR A 130 10.81 -2.36 -26.75
N ASP A 131 10.95 -3.45 -26.02
CA ASP A 131 9.95 -4.52 -25.94
C ASP A 131 9.89 -5.11 -24.51
N ALA A 132 8.82 -5.85 -24.26
CA ALA A 132 8.58 -6.53 -22.98
C ALA A 132 9.12 -7.97 -22.94
N GLU A 133 9.93 -8.38 -23.93
CA GLU A 133 10.53 -9.71 -23.95
C GLU A 133 11.77 -9.77 -23.06
N TRP A 134 11.86 -10.82 -22.24
CA TRP A 134 13.01 -11.01 -21.36
C TRP A 134 14.26 -11.42 -22.14
N LYS A 135 15.23 -10.51 -22.20
CA LYS A 135 16.52 -10.77 -22.87
C LYS A 135 17.63 -10.98 -21.83
N PRO A 136 18.37 -12.11 -21.90
CA PRO A 136 19.37 -12.45 -20.88
C PRO A 136 20.65 -11.62 -21.03
N PHE A 137 21.36 -11.43 -19.91
CA PHE A 137 22.75 -10.99 -19.88
C PHE A 137 23.60 -11.91 -19.00
N ARG A 138 24.91 -11.97 -19.28
CA ARG A 138 25.87 -12.77 -18.51
C ARG A 138 27.25 -12.11 -18.52
N ILE A 139 27.78 -11.78 -17.34
CA ILE A 139 29.06 -11.10 -17.15
C ILE A 139 30.00 -12.02 -16.34
N ASN A 140 31.21 -12.24 -16.84
CA ASN A 140 32.23 -13.01 -16.13
C ASN A 140 32.92 -12.13 -15.06
N LEU A 141 32.76 -12.50 -13.80
CA LEU A 141 33.39 -11.83 -12.65
C LEU A 141 34.59 -12.59 -12.08
N SER A 142 34.95 -13.73 -12.67
CA SER A 142 36.08 -14.56 -12.23
C SER A 142 37.41 -13.79 -12.13
N PRO A 143 37.74 -12.80 -13.00
CA PRO A 143 38.96 -12.00 -12.86
C PRO A 143 39.05 -11.19 -11.56
N TYR A 144 37.92 -10.95 -10.88
CA TYR A 144 37.83 -10.12 -9.68
C TYR A 144 37.72 -10.94 -8.38
N MET A 145 37.87 -12.27 -8.45
CA MET A 145 37.78 -13.14 -7.27
C MET A 145 38.83 -12.78 -6.21
N GLY A 146 38.42 -12.76 -4.94
CA GLY A 146 39.24 -12.34 -3.81
C GLY A 146 39.36 -10.83 -3.63
N GLN A 147 38.70 -10.03 -4.47
CA GLN A 147 38.70 -8.57 -4.39
C GLN A 147 37.33 -8.02 -3.95
N THR A 148 37.32 -6.77 -3.52
CA THR A 148 36.09 -6.00 -3.38
C THR A 148 35.64 -5.54 -4.76
N VAL A 149 34.38 -5.80 -5.10
CA VAL A 149 33.78 -5.50 -6.41
C VAL A 149 32.52 -4.67 -6.22
N SER A 150 32.47 -3.53 -6.90
CA SER A 150 31.27 -2.72 -7.07
C SER A 150 30.57 -3.07 -8.37
N LEU A 151 29.31 -3.49 -8.27
CA LEU A 151 28.42 -3.77 -9.38
C LEU A 151 27.34 -2.68 -9.44
N ARG A 152 27.32 -1.90 -10.52
CA ARG A 152 26.30 -0.86 -10.77
C ARG A 152 25.40 -1.29 -11.92
N PHE A 153 24.10 -1.27 -11.66
CA PHE A 153 23.03 -1.41 -12.66
C PHE A 153 22.48 -0.02 -12.92
N GLU A 154 22.47 0.42 -14.18
CA GLU A 154 22.04 1.76 -14.57
C GLU A 154 20.99 1.68 -15.66
N THR A 155 19.97 2.53 -15.54
CA THR A 155 18.95 2.74 -16.57
C THR A 155 18.98 4.19 -17.02
N ASP A 156 18.81 4.37 -18.32
CA ASP A 156 18.95 5.64 -19.03
C ASP A 156 17.83 5.71 -20.08
N PRO A 157 17.09 6.82 -20.22
CA PRO A 157 15.99 6.90 -21.17
C PRO A 157 16.40 6.63 -22.62
N GLY A 158 15.39 6.35 -23.44
CA GLY A 158 15.54 6.12 -24.87
C GLY A 158 16.13 7.31 -25.64
N PRO A 159 16.45 7.12 -26.94
CA PRO A 159 17.01 8.15 -27.81
C PRO A 159 16.28 9.51 -27.83
N ALA A 160 14.97 9.53 -27.56
CA ALA A 160 14.14 10.74 -27.47
C ALA A 160 14.37 11.53 -26.17
N ASP A 161 15.16 10.99 -25.24
CA ASP A 161 15.46 11.56 -23.92
C ASP A 161 14.20 11.86 -23.10
N ASN A 162 13.14 11.08 -23.32
CA ASN A 162 11.84 11.23 -22.69
C ASN A 162 11.49 10.01 -21.83
N PRO A 163 11.76 10.07 -20.52
CA PRO A 163 11.57 8.94 -19.60
C PRO A 163 10.11 8.67 -19.22
N SER A 164 9.12 9.38 -19.76
CA SER A 164 7.73 9.33 -19.26
C SER A 164 7.10 7.93 -19.26
N PHE A 165 7.56 7.02 -20.12
CA PHE A 165 7.06 5.65 -20.23
C PHE A 165 8.18 4.60 -20.16
N ASP A 166 9.34 4.97 -19.61
CA ASP A 166 10.58 4.17 -19.63
C ASP A 166 10.65 3.20 -18.44
N PHE A 167 9.58 2.40 -18.26
CA PHE A 167 9.44 1.42 -17.19
C PHE A 167 10.37 0.22 -17.41
N SER A 168 11.61 0.39 -16.96
CA SER A 168 12.69 -0.58 -17.12
C SER A 168 12.71 -1.63 -16.03
N LEU A 169 12.68 -2.89 -16.47
CA LEU A 169 12.64 -4.04 -15.59
C LEU A 169 13.96 -4.81 -15.68
N TRP A 170 14.59 -4.99 -14.52
CA TRP A 170 15.64 -5.97 -14.32
C TRP A 170 15.01 -7.26 -13.82
N GLY A 171 15.34 -8.39 -14.44
CA GLY A 171 14.77 -9.70 -14.10
C GLY A 171 15.82 -10.63 -13.50
N GLU A 172 15.47 -11.33 -12.41
CA GLU A 172 16.24 -12.45 -11.83
C GLU A 172 17.76 -12.19 -11.77
N ARG A 173 18.17 -11.06 -11.20
CA ARG A 173 19.59 -10.70 -11.11
C ARG A 173 20.29 -11.57 -10.08
N GLU A 174 21.30 -12.32 -10.50
CA GLU A 174 21.97 -13.31 -9.67
C GLU A 174 23.49 -13.24 -9.79
N LEU A 175 24.17 -13.23 -8.65
CA LEU A 175 25.59 -13.55 -8.54
C LEU A 175 25.76 -15.05 -8.26
N VAL A 176 26.29 -15.78 -9.24
CA VAL A 176 26.53 -17.22 -9.20
C VAL A 176 28.01 -17.48 -8.92
N LEU A 177 28.29 -18.24 -7.86
CA LEU A 177 29.61 -18.54 -7.33
C LEU A 177 29.81 -20.06 -7.32
N GLU A 178 30.36 -20.59 -8.41
CA GLU A 178 30.50 -22.03 -8.59
C GLU A 178 31.53 -22.63 -7.63
N GLY A 179 31.13 -23.66 -6.89
CA GLY A 179 31.96 -24.31 -5.87
C GLY A 179 32.03 -23.52 -4.56
N TYR A 180 31.26 -22.44 -4.41
CA TYR A 180 31.15 -21.74 -3.14
C TYR A 180 30.28 -22.51 -2.15
N GLN A 181 30.79 -22.75 -0.95
CA GLN A 181 30.07 -23.41 0.14
C GLN A 181 30.18 -22.54 1.39
N PRO A 182 29.37 -21.46 1.49
CA PRO A 182 29.33 -20.65 2.69
C PRO A 182 28.73 -21.46 3.84
N GLN A 183 29.14 -21.14 5.07
CA GLN A 183 28.50 -21.69 6.25
C GLN A 183 27.07 -21.13 6.35
N PRO A 184 26.03 -21.98 6.33
CA PRO A 184 24.65 -21.51 6.44
C PRO A 184 24.43 -20.86 7.80
N VAL A 185 23.83 -19.67 7.83
CA VAL A 185 23.29 -19.11 9.08
C VAL A 185 22.02 -19.89 9.40
N GLN A 186 22.10 -20.83 10.33
CA GLN A 186 20.94 -21.54 10.85
C GLN A 186 20.42 -20.84 12.10
N ARG A 187 19.12 -20.53 12.09
CA ARG A 187 18.39 -20.06 13.26
C ARG A 187 17.38 -21.10 13.70
N PRO A 188 17.12 -21.24 15.01
CA PRO A 188 16.11 -22.17 15.48
C PRO A 188 14.72 -21.74 14.99
N ALA A 189 13.84 -22.71 14.79
CA ALA A 189 12.45 -22.42 14.47
C ALA A 189 11.76 -21.74 15.67
N PRO A 190 10.91 -20.73 15.44
CA PRO A 190 10.15 -20.14 16.53
C PRO A 190 9.13 -21.12 17.10
N PRO A 191 8.73 -20.97 18.38
CA PRO A 191 7.69 -21.82 18.98
C PRO A 191 6.37 -21.78 18.17
N PRO A 192 5.58 -22.88 18.13
CA PRO A 192 4.31 -22.91 17.41
C PRO A 192 3.35 -21.80 17.85
N LEU A 193 2.56 -21.30 16.89
CA LEU A 193 1.69 -20.14 17.04
C LEU A 193 0.22 -20.54 17.04
N LYS A 194 -0.57 -20.01 17.98
CA LYS A 194 -2.03 -20.18 17.99
C LYS A 194 -2.69 -19.07 17.17
N LEU A 195 -2.98 -19.34 15.90
CA LEU A 195 -3.43 -18.31 14.94
C LEU A 195 -4.71 -17.56 15.34
N GLN A 196 -5.65 -18.21 16.04
CA GLN A 196 -6.94 -17.60 16.39
C GLN A 196 -6.81 -16.38 17.33
N THR A 197 -5.68 -16.24 18.03
CA THR A 197 -5.43 -15.06 18.89
C THR A 197 -5.03 -13.82 18.10
N LEU A 198 -4.80 -13.97 16.78
CA LEU A 198 -4.32 -12.94 15.88
C LEU A 198 -5.39 -12.42 14.93
N TYR A 199 -6.64 -12.85 15.10
CA TYR A 199 -7.77 -12.31 14.35
C TYR A 199 -7.89 -10.80 14.55
N SER A 200 -8.24 -10.12 13.46
CA SER A 200 -8.54 -8.69 13.51
C SER A 200 -9.60 -8.39 14.57
N SER A 201 -9.42 -7.29 15.31
CA SER A 201 -10.40 -6.87 16.31
C SER A 201 -10.42 -5.35 16.50
N PRO A 202 -11.56 -4.78 16.95
CA PRO A 202 -11.77 -3.33 17.02
C PRO A 202 -11.12 -2.70 18.27
N HIS A 203 -9.81 -2.88 18.45
CA HIS A 203 -9.07 -2.31 19.58
C HIS A 203 -8.39 -0.96 19.25
N GLY A 204 -8.82 -0.29 18.18
CA GLY A 204 -8.48 1.10 17.88
C GLY A 204 -7.05 1.37 17.37
N THR A 205 -6.33 0.33 16.92
CA THR A 205 -5.01 0.47 16.29
C THR A 205 -4.76 -0.62 15.27
N VAL A 206 -3.96 -0.29 14.25
CA VAL A 206 -3.49 -1.25 13.25
C VAL A 206 -2.34 -2.13 13.75
N ALA A 207 -1.81 -1.86 14.95
CA ALA A 207 -0.76 -2.67 15.55
C ALA A 207 -1.27 -4.08 15.89
N PRO A 208 -0.62 -5.16 15.39
CA PRO A 208 -1.05 -6.52 15.69
C PRO A 208 -0.80 -6.90 17.15
N ARG A 209 -1.60 -7.85 17.62
CA ARG A 209 -1.36 -8.54 18.88
C ARG A 209 -0.29 -9.62 18.71
N SER A 210 0.32 -10.01 19.82
CA SER A 210 1.11 -11.23 19.92
C SER A 210 0.26 -12.38 20.43
N ALA A 211 0.52 -13.59 19.94
CA ALA A 211 -0.11 -14.81 20.43
C ALA A 211 0.52 -15.37 21.71
N PHE A 212 1.63 -14.79 22.16
CA PHE A 212 2.39 -15.28 23.30
C PHE A 212 2.08 -14.48 24.57
N PRO A 213 2.03 -15.15 25.75
CA PRO A 213 2.08 -14.46 27.02
C PRO A 213 3.34 -13.59 27.09
N HIS A 214 3.17 -12.33 27.49
CA HIS A 214 4.25 -11.36 27.45
C HIS A 214 4.10 -10.26 28.50
N ARG A 215 5.16 -9.47 28.66
CA ARG A 215 5.18 -8.22 29.41
C ARG A 215 5.83 -7.13 28.57
N ASN A 216 5.18 -5.97 28.49
CA ASN A 216 5.79 -4.76 27.95
C ASN A 216 6.36 -3.86 29.05
N SER A 217 7.45 -3.16 28.75
CA SER A 217 8.00 -2.15 29.65
C SER A 217 8.75 -1.05 28.90
N VAL A 218 8.86 0.13 29.51
CA VAL A 218 9.57 1.28 28.96
C VAL A 218 10.59 1.79 29.99
N ARG A 219 11.79 2.09 29.53
CA ARG A 219 12.88 2.66 30.33
C ARG A 219 13.53 3.81 29.58
N VAL A 220 13.93 4.85 30.31
CA VAL A 220 14.72 5.97 29.77
C VAL A 220 15.99 6.07 30.61
N GLN A 221 17.14 6.14 29.95
CA GLN A 221 18.46 6.29 30.56
C GLN A 221 19.26 7.34 29.78
N GLY A 222 19.36 8.54 30.34
CA GLY A 222 19.99 9.69 29.68
C GLY A 222 19.31 9.99 28.34
N GLU A 223 20.04 9.78 27.25
CA GLU A 223 19.66 10.04 25.85
C GLU A 223 19.18 8.77 25.10
N LEU A 224 18.86 7.70 25.84
CA LEU A 224 18.34 6.43 25.29
C LEU A 224 17.00 6.04 25.95
N ALA A 225 15.96 5.87 25.14
CA ALA A 225 14.70 5.26 25.51
C ALA A 225 14.63 3.82 24.95
N VAL A 226 14.17 2.88 25.76
CA VAL A 226 14.04 1.46 25.40
C VAL A 226 12.62 1.00 25.65
N PHE A 227 11.96 0.53 24.59
CA PHE A 227 10.64 -0.08 24.62
C PHE A 227 10.78 -1.59 24.44
N ARG A 228 10.50 -2.34 25.50
CA ARG A 228 10.80 -3.77 25.59
C ARG A 228 9.54 -4.61 25.58
N TYR A 229 9.52 -5.62 24.72
CA TYR A 229 8.66 -6.80 24.77
C TYR A 229 9.45 -7.98 25.31
N GLU A 230 8.88 -8.72 26.24
CA GLU A 230 9.44 -9.96 26.77
C GLU A 230 8.35 -11.01 26.86
N GLY A 231 8.45 -12.05 26.03
CA GLY A 231 7.46 -13.12 25.91
C GLY A 231 8.06 -14.52 26.04
N SER A 232 7.18 -15.52 25.97
CA SER A 232 7.63 -16.93 25.98
C SER A 232 8.45 -17.32 24.75
N ASP A 233 8.36 -16.54 23.68
CA ASP A 233 9.02 -16.75 22.40
C ASP A 233 10.34 -15.99 22.26
N GLY A 234 10.55 -14.91 23.02
CA GLY A 234 11.79 -14.13 22.94
C GLY A 234 11.64 -12.71 23.48
N VAL A 235 12.59 -11.86 23.11
CA VAL A 235 12.68 -10.47 23.55
C VAL A 235 12.86 -9.56 22.34
N LEU A 236 12.15 -8.43 22.33
CA LEU A 236 12.35 -7.34 21.38
C LEU A 236 12.56 -6.03 22.17
N GLU A 237 13.52 -5.22 21.75
CA GLU A 237 13.79 -3.90 22.30
C GLU A 237 13.91 -2.88 21.18
N TYR A 238 12.94 -1.98 21.10
CA TYR A 238 13.05 -0.78 20.27
C TYR A 238 13.84 0.26 21.05
N ARG A 239 14.99 0.64 20.53
CA ARG A 239 15.93 1.57 21.15
C ARG A 239 15.91 2.89 20.38
N TRP A 240 15.49 3.95 21.06
CA TRP A 240 15.41 5.31 20.54
C TRP A 240 16.47 6.18 21.16
N ARG A 241 17.41 6.66 20.35
CA ARG A 241 18.33 7.73 20.76
C ARG A 241 17.69 9.07 20.48
N LYS A 242 17.69 9.94 21.48
CA LYS A 242 17.14 11.30 21.38
C LYS A 242 17.73 12.02 20.16
N PRO A 243 16.90 12.71 19.36
CA PRO A 243 17.40 13.44 18.19
C PRO A 243 18.41 14.53 18.57
N LYS A 244 19.40 14.75 17.71
CA LYS A 244 20.44 15.77 17.86
C LYS A 244 20.54 16.67 16.63
N ASP A 245 21.09 17.86 16.80
CA ASP A 245 21.35 18.76 15.69
C ASP A 245 22.26 18.10 14.64
N GLY A 246 21.85 18.17 13.38
CA GLY A 246 22.54 17.53 12.26
C GLY A 246 22.19 16.05 12.06
N ASP A 247 21.33 15.45 12.88
CA ASP A 247 20.80 14.11 12.60
C ASP A 247 20.05 14.12 11.26
N PRO A 248 20.17 13.05 10.45
CA PRO A 248 19.51 12.94 9.16
C PRO A 248 17.98 12.80 9.28
N SER A 249 17.48 12.50 10.48
CA SER A 249 16.06 12.30 10.76
C SER A 249 15.59 13.15 11.94
N PRO A 250 14.44 13.84 11.84
CA PRO A 250 13.85 14.56 12.97
C PRO A 250 13.36 13.63 14.09
N LEU A 251 13.33 12.32 13.85
CA LEU A 251 12.93 11.30 14.82
C LEU A 251 14.13 10.66 15.54
N GLY A 252 15.36 11.12 15.27
CA GLY A 252 16.57 10.58 15.89
C GLY A 252 16.91 9.18 15.33
N THR A 253 17.73 8.43 16.06
CA THR A 253 18.16 7.09 15.62
C THR A 253 17.35 6.00 16.32
N TRP A 254 16.83 5.07 15.52
CA TRP A 254 16.09 3.91 16.00
C TRP A 254 16.79 2.61 15.63
N THR A 255 16.83 1.67 16.58
CA THR A 255 17.35 0.32 16.36
C THR A 255 16.48 -0.68 17.10
N LEU A 256 16.09 -1.76 16.42
CA LEU A 256 15.52 -2.93 17.04
C LEU A 256 16.65 -3.86 17.47
N TRP A 257 16.74 -4.18 18.75
CA TRP A 257 17.48 -5.34 19.23
C TRP A 257 16.49 -6.48 19.45
N ALA A 258 16.78 -7.68 18.97
CA ALA A 258 15.83 -8.78 19.00
C ALA A 258 16.54 -10.10 19.31
N GLN A 259 15.95 -10.93 20.16
CA GLN A 259 16.50 -12.24 20.52
C GLN A 259 15.37 -13.27 20.63
N LEU A 260 15.35 -14.22 19.70
CA LEU A 260 14.51 -15.42 19.81
C LEU A 260 15.02 -16.29 20.96
N ARG A 261 14.11 -16.92 21.70
CA ARG A 261 14.50 -17.81 22.81
C ARG A 261 15.42 -18.94 22.31
N GLY A 262 16.61 -19.03 22.89
CA GLY A 262 17.62 -20.03 22.51
C GLY A 262 18.46 -19.66 21.29
N ASP A 263 18.33 -18.43 20.77
CA ASP A 263 19.14 -17.91 19.66
C ASP A 263 20.05 -16.75 20.11
N ALA A 264 21.02 -16.40 19.26
CA ALA A 264 21.83 -15.20 19.40
C ALA A 264 21.03 -13.93 19.02
N PRO A 265 21.26 -12.81 19.71
CA PRO A 265 20.57 -11.57 19.40
C PRO A 265 20.99 -10.95 18.08
N VAL A 266 20.11 -10.13 17.52
CA VAL A 266 20.30 -9.40 16.27
C VAL A 266 19.93 -7.94 16.45
N GLU A 267 20.48 -7.09 15.58
CA GLU A 267 20.13 -5.67 15.53
C GLU A 267 19.69 -5.27 14.12
N VAL A 268 18.58 -4.55 14.04
CA VAL A 268 17.98 -4.08 12.79
C VAL A 268 17.70 -2.57 12.92
N PRO A 269 18.33 -1.71 12.11
CA PRO A 269 17.95 -0.31 12.04
C PRO A 269 16.53 -0.15 11.47
N LEU A 270 15.83 0.89 11.91
CA LEU A 270 14.50 1.26 11.39
C LEU A 270 14.35 2.78 11.33
N MET A 271 13.37 3.26 10.57
CA MET A 271 13.12 4.69 10.34
C MET A 271 14.34 5.43 9.74
N THR A 272 15.23 4.73 9.04
CA THR A 272 16.52 5.26 8.60
C THR A 272 16.43 6.34 7.53
N THR A 273 15.28 6.46 6.86
CA THR A 273 14.98 7.49 5.87
C THR A 273 13.89 8.46 6.33
N ALA A 274 13.53 8.42 7.61
CA ALA A 274 12.43 9.23 8.13
C ALA A 274 12.74 10.71 8.00
N ARG A 275 11.82 11.48 7.40
CA ARG A 275 11.99 12.90 7.12
C ARG A 275 10.67 13.65 7.19
N LEU A 276 10.78 14.97 7.39
CA LEU A 276 9.67 15.90 7.37
C LEU A 276 9.98 16.99 6.35
N ALA A 277 9.11 17.20 5.37
CA ALA A 277 9.22 18.31 4.43
C ALA A 277 8.17 19.38 4.79
N THR A 278 8.60 20.63 4.87
CA THR A 278 7.76 21.77 5.25
C THR A 278 7.67 22.79 4.11
N VAL A 279 6.84 23.83 4.28
CA VAL A 279 6.80 24.96 3.36
C VAL A 279 8.01 25.91 3.52
N ALA A 280 8.77 25.80 4.61
CA ALA A 280 9.98 26.58 4.83
C ALA A 280 11.18 25.95 4.12
N THR A 281 12.07 26.77 3.57
CA THR A 281 13.31 26.33 2.89
C THR A 281 14.44 25.99 3.86
N GLU A 282 14.37 26.49 5.09
CA GLU A 282 15.33 26.23 6.16
C GLU A 282 14.57 25.68 7.37
N VAL A 283 15.00 24.50 7.85
CA VAL A 283 14.50 23.90 9.07
C VAL A 283 15.58 24.06 10.13
N GLU A 284 15.46 25.08 10.98
CA GLU A 284 16.22 25.14 12.22
C GLU A 284 15.49 24.28 13.25
N GLY A 285 16.10 23.15 13.63
CA GLY A 285 15.69 22.38 14.78
C GLY A 285 16.11 23.11 16.06
N GLY A 286 15.24 23.11 17.07
CA GLY A 286 15.62 23.46 18.44
C GLY A 286 15.97 22.20 19.24
N GLU A 287 16.76 22.37 20.31
CA GLU A 287 16.94 21.34 21.32
C GLU A 287 15.55 20.83 21.77
N GLY A 288 15.33 19.53 21.60
CA GLY A 288 14.08 18.91 22.02
C GLY A 288 14.16 18.42 23.46
N ASP A 289 13.00 18.35 24.13
CA ASP A 289 12.86 17.71 25.43
C ASP A 289 12.18 16.35 25.26
N TRP A 290 12.53 15.39 26.12
CA TRP A 290 11.76 14.16 26.20
C TRP A 290 11.46 13.75 27.63
N GLN A 291 10.28 13.18 27.83
CA GLN A 291 9.82 12.76 29.14
C GLN A 291 9.10 11.44 29.03
N ARG A 292 9.31 10.58 30.03
CA ARG A 292 8.53 9.36 30.18
C ARG A 292 7.18 9.70 30.78
N GLN A 293 6.11 9.27 30.12
CA GLN A 293 4.73 9.40 30.60
C GLN A 293 4.11 7.99 30.67
N GLY A 294 4.15 7.38 31.85
CA GLY A 294 3.65 6.01 32.06
C GLY A 294 4.45 4.96 31.25
N ASP A 295 3.78 4.35 30.28
CA ASP A 295 4.29 3.37 29.32
C ASP A 295 4.68 3.99 27.96
N SER A 296 4.79 5.32 27.90
CA SER A 296 5.19 6.07 26.71
C SER A 296 6.38 6.99 26.99
N VAL A 297 7.05 7.42 25.92
CA VAL A 297 8.02 8.53 25.93
C VAL A 297 7.55 9.59 24.95
N VAL A 298 7.43 10.82 25.42
CA VAL A 298 7.05 11.98 24.62
C VAL A 298 8.28 12.82 24.36
N TYR A 299 8.65 12.99 23.10
CA TYR A 299 9.64 13.96 22.65
C TYR A 299 8.94 15.19 22.08
N THR A 300 9.46 16.37 22.34
CA THR A 300 8.94 17.63 21.83
C THR A 300 10.10 18.49 21.37
N THR A 301 10.04 18.95 20.13
CA THR A 301 11.02 19.87 19.54
C THR A 301 10.30 20.95 18.76
N ARG A 302 10.98 22.09 18.55
CA ARG A 302 10.49 23.17 17.71
C ARG A 302 11.27 23.19 16.41
N PHE A 303 10.58 23.50 15.33
CA PHE A 303 11.18 23.58 14.00
C PHE A 303 10.50 24.63 13.13
N LEU A 304 11.22 25.11 12.12
CA LEU A 304 10.68 26.08 11.15
C LEU A 304 9.74 25.40 10.15
N VAL A 305 8.46 25.80 10.22
CA VAL A 305 7.42 25.53 9.21
C VAL A 305 7.01 26.83 8.52
N GLY A 306 7.45 27.98 9.03
CA GLY A 306 7.13 29.34 8.61
C GLY A 306 7.53 30.32 9.72
N ARG A 307 7.07 31.58 9.69
CA ARG A 307 7.11 32.47 10.86
C ARG A 307 5.69 32.53 11.44
N PRO A 308 5.41 32.03 12.66
CA PRO A 308 6.31 31.56 13.75
C PRO A 308 6.73 30.08 13.67
N LEU A 309 7.63 29.65 14.58
CA LEU A 309 8.03 28.24 14.79
C LEU A 309 6.82 27.33 15.10
N ALA A 310 6.89 26.09 14.63
CA ALA A 310 5.95 25.02 14.97
C ALA A 310 6.59 24.05 15.97
N THR A 311 5.74 23.36 16.73
CA THR A 311 6.13 22.35 17.72
C THR A 311 5.78 20.96 17.19
N LEU A 312 6.79 20.10 17.02
CA LEU A 312 6.61 18.67 16.77
C LEU A 312 6.54 17.94 18.10
N ARG A 313 5.48 17.17 18.32
CA ARG A 313 5.34 16.21 19.42
C ARG A 313 5.36 14.79 18.87
N VAL A 314 6.27 13.96 19.38
CA VAL A 314 6.37 12.53 19.05
C VAL A 314 6.11 11.73 20.32
N THR A 315 5.05 10.92 20.33
CA THR A 315 4.73 10.01 21.44
C THR A 315 5.01 8.58 21.01
N ALA A 316 6.00 7.95 21.64
CA ALA A 316 6.39 6.58 21.40
C ALA A 316 5.89 5.66 22.50
N ARG A 317 5.35 4.50 22.14
CA ARG A 317 5.00 3.42 23.07
C ARG A 317 5.17 2.06 22.40
N ILE A 318 5.12 1.00 23.19
CA ILE A 318 5.08 -0.37 22.68
C ILE A 318 3.71 -0.99 22.91
N PHE A 319 3.23 -1.72 21.91
CA PHE A 319 2.01 -2.52 21.97
C PHE A 319 2.35 -3.94 21.55
N HIS A 320 2.35 -4.89 22.49
CA HIS A 320 2.86 -6.24 22.25
C HIS A 320 4.26 -6.18 21.62
N LYS A 321 4.42 -6.63 20.36
CA LYS A 321 5.69 -6.63 19.63
C LYS A 321 5.89 -5.39 18.76
N SER A 322 4.93 -4.48 18.70
CA SER A 322 4.96 -3.35 17.78
C SER A 322 5.35 -2.06 18.49
N LEU A 323 6.24 -1.29 17.87
CA LEU A 323 6.46 0.12 18.21
C LEU A 323 5.37 0.97 17.57
N VAL A 324 4.73 1.82 18.36
CA VAL A 324 3.71 2.77 17.90
C VAL A 324 4.21 4.18 18.16
N LEU A 325 4.31 4.98 17.10
CA LEU A 325 4.61 6.41 17.18
C LEU A 325 3.39 7.23 16.77
N SER A 326 3.03 8.21 17.58
CA SER A 326 2.08 9.26 17.22
C SER A 326 2.82 10.59 17.08
N LEU A 327 2.63 11.25 15.95
CA LEU A 327 3.27 12.51 15.60
C LEU A 327 2.21 13.58 15.44
N GLU A 328 2.42 14.74 16.05
CA GLU A 328 1.53 15.90 15.96
C GLU A 328 2.37 17.16 15.75
N VAL A 329 1.93 18.04 14.85
CA VAL A 329 2.49 19.38 14.70
C VAL A 329 1.38 20.39 14.99
N ASP A 330 1.64 21.32 15.91
CA ASP A 330 0.66 22.30 16.41
C ASP A 330 0.26 23.37 15.38
N ARG A 331 0.93 23.43 14.24
CA ARG A 331 0.71 24.42 13.17
C ARG A 331 0.67 23.77 11.78
N PRO A 332 -0.09 24.36 10.84
CA PRO A 332 -0.09 23.92 9.46
C PRO A 332 1.22 24.27 8.74
N GLY A 333 1.49 23.58 7.63
CA GLY A 333 2.61 23.88 6.73
C GLY A 333 3.60 22.73 6.53
N VAL A 334 3.35 21.56 7.13
CA VAL A 334 3.95 20.31 6.67
C VAL A 334 3.39 19.96 5.29
N ARG A 335 4.26 19.50 4.39
CA ARG A 335 3.90 18.99 3.05
C ARG A 335 3.90 17.48 2.99
N LEU A 336 4.88 16.88 3.66
CA LEU A 336 5.15 15.44 3.62
C LEU A 336 5.75 15.01 4.96
N PHE A 337 5.25 13.91 5.49
CA PHE A 337 5.94 13.10 6.48
C PHE A 337 6.27 11.74 5.88
N ASP A 338 7.54 11.35 5.90
CA ASP A 338 7.99 10.00 5.54
C ASP A 338 8.49 9.33 6.81
N ALA A 339 7.88 8.22 7.21
CA ALA A 339 8.26 7.50 8.44
C ALA A 339 9.53 6.66 8.26
N GLY A 340 10.06 6.56 7.05
CA GLY A 340 11.18 5.69 6.68
C GLY A 340 10.85 4.20 6.78
N GLY A 341 11.85 3.35 6.59
CA GLY A 341 11.66 1.90 6.51
C GLY A 341 12.56 1.07 7.43
N TRP A 342 12.53 -0.24 7.22
CA TRP A 342 13.41 -1.21 7.87
C TRP A 342 14.76 -1.32 7.13
N GLY A 343 15.82 -1.48 7.91
CA GLY A 343 17.19 -1.64 7.42
C GLY A 343 17.98 -0.32 7.41
N PRO A 344 19.20 -0.33 6.86
CA PRO A 344 19.71 -1.36 5.95
C PRO A 344 20.04 -2.69 6.66
N VAL A 345 19.80 -3.80 5.97
CA VAL A 345 20.15 -5.18 6.37
C VAL A 345 20.64 -5.94 5.15
N VAL A 346 21.47 -6.97 5.34
CA VAL A 346 22.08 -7.68 4.20
C VAL A 346 21.01 -8.33 3.33
N ARG A 347 20.08 -9.08 3.95
CA ARG A 347 19.01 -9.80 3.26
C ARG A 347 17.65 -9.22 3.63
N ARG A 348 16.89 -8.78 2.64
CA ARG A 348 15.52 -8.27 2.79
C ARG A 348 14.67 -8.84 1.65
N ARG A 349 13.85 -9.84 1.96
CA ARG A 349 12.97 -10.50 0.99
C ARG A 349 11.53 -10.02 1.20
N GLN A 350 10.89 -9.51 0.15
CA GLN A 350 9.46 -9.21 0.20
C GLN A 350 8.65 -10.52 0.21
N VAL A 351 7.65 -10.58 1.09
CA VAL A 351 6.68 -11.68 1.16
C VAL A 351 5.43 -11.26 0.41
N THR A 352 5.09 -11.98 -0.66
CA THR A 352 3.85 -11.78 -1.38
C THR A 352 2.66 -12.05 -0.46
N THR A 353 1.81 -11.05 -0.27
CA THR A 353 0.67 -11.10 0.65
C THR A 353 -0.58 -10.65 -0.11
N PRO A 354 -1.35 -11.57 -0.72
CA PRO A 354 -2.61 -11.26 -1.41
C PRO A 354 -3.53 -10.35 -0.58
N TYR A 355 -4.23 -9.45 -1.27
CA TYR A 355 -5.18 -8.47 -0.70
C TYR A 355 -4.60 -7.43 0.26
N TYR A 356 -3.31 -7.51 0.61
CA TYR A 356 -2.64 -6.52 1.43
C TYR A 356 -1.87 -5.51 0.57
N GLY A 357 -2.34 -4.26 0.55
CA GLY A 357 -1.67 -3.19 -0.20
C GLY A 357 -0.34 -2.71 0.40
N GLY A 358 0.01 -3.16 1.62
CA GLY A 358 1.29 -2.84 2.27
C GLY A 358 2.38 -3.88 2.00
N GLN A 359 3.51 -3.75 2.70
CA GLN A 359 4.68 -4.62 2.51
C GLN A 359 5.02 -5.41 3.77
N LEU A 360 5.10 -6.73 3.64
CA LEU A 360 5.70 -7.62 4.62
C LEU A 360 7.06 -8.07 4.11
N PHE A 361 8.10 -7.93 4.93
CA PHE A 361 9.44 -8.41 4.61
C PHE A 361 9.85 -9.53 5.55
N TYR A 362 10.56 -10.52 5.02
CA TYR A 362 11.36 -11.44 5.80
C TYR A 362 12.82 -10.99 5.74
N LEU A 363 13.51 -11.01 6.88
CA LEU A 363 14.92 -10.69 7.06
C LEU A 363 15.64 -12.01 7.41
N PRO A 364 16.09 -12.80 6.41
CA PRO A 364 16.61 -14.14 6.64
C PRO A 364 17.81 -14.22 7.57
N GLN A 365 18.72 -13.24 7.49
CA GLN A 365 19.89 -13.24 8.34
C GLN A 365 19.54 -12.99 9.80
N GLU A 366 18.49 -12.23 10.06
CA GLU A 366 18.01 -11.88 11.39
C GLU A 366 16.88 -12.80 11.91
N GLY A 367 16.29 -13.63 11.03
CA GLY A 367 15.19 -14.53 11.37
C GLY A 367 13.89 -13.80 11.72
N LEU A 368 13.65 -12.62 11.12
CA LEU A 368 12.54 -11.74 11.47
C LEU A 368 11.60 -11.50 10.29
N PHE A 369 10.30 -11.52 10.56
CA PHE A 369 9.31 -10.85 9.73
C PHE A 369 9.11 -9.42 10.23
N VAL A 370 9.10 -8.46 9.31
CA VAL A 370 8.93 -7.04 9.63
C VAL A 370 7.89 -6.38 8.73
N ASN A 371 7.09 -5.51 9.33
CA ASN A 371 6.08 -4.68 8.67
C ASN A 371 6.14 -3.26 9.23
N ALA A 372 5.80 -2.29 8.41
CA ALA A 372 5.57 -0.93 8.85
C ALA A 372 4.35 -0.37 8.12
N ILE A 373 3.54 0.42 8.81
CA ILE A 373 2.30 0.97 8.26
C ILE A 373 1.94 2.32 8.89
N LEU A 374 1.48 3.26 8.06
CA LEU A 374 0.75 4.43 8.53
C LEU A 374 -0.68 4.03 8.86
N ASP A 375 -1.09 4.31 10.08
CA ASP A 375 -2.41 3.96 10.60
C ASP A 375 -3.46 4.90 10.03
N TRP A 376 -4.17 4.42 9.00
CA TRP A 376 -5.20 5.20 8.30
C TRP A 376 -6.37 5.61 9.22
N THR A 377 -6.55 4.97 10.39
CA THR A 377 -7.61 5.36 11.33
C THR A 377 -7.23 6.53 12.24
N ALA A 378 -5.97 7.00 12.16
CA ALA A 378 -5.45 8.08 12.98
C ALA A 378 -4.52 9.01 12.18
N SER A 379 -5.08 9.64 11.14
CA SER A 379 -4.37 10.56 10.26
C SER A 379 -5.22 11.79 9.91
N HIS A 380 -4.53 12.91 9.67
CA HIS A 380 -5.11 14.13 9.08
C HIS A 380 -4.59 14.39 7.65
N ALA A 381 -3.86 13.45 7.05
CA ALA A 381 -3.30 13.63 5.72
C ALA A 381 -4.39 13.72 4.64
N THR A 382 -4.00 14.30 3.51
CA THR A 382 -4.76 14.26 2.27
C THR A 382 -4.67 12.86 1.66
N ARG A 383 -3.48 12.24 1.66
CA ARG A 383 -3.29 10.86 1.16
C ARG A 383 -2.09 10.17 1.78
N HIS A 384 -2.10 8.84 1.78
CA HIS A 384 -0.92 8.02 2.08
C HIS A 384 -0.34 7.40 0.82
N GLU A 385 0.98 7.25 0.79
CA GLU A 385 1.75 6.58 -0.25
C GLU A 385 2.83 5.72 0.43
N GLY A 386 2.55 4.44 0.64
CA GLY A 386 3.39 3.58 1.47
C GLY A 386 3.51 4.10 2.91
N LEU A 387 4.70 4.57 3.29
CA LEU A 387 4.99 5.16 4.61
C LEU A 387 5.08 6.69 4.58
N ARG A 388 4.55 7.30 3.52
CA ARG A 388 4.47 8.74 3.33
C ARG A 388 3.05 9.23 3.55
N ALA A 389 2.91 10.30 4.32
CA ALA A 389 1.68 11.05 4.51
C ALA A 389 1.81 12.41 3.83
N HIS A 390 0.98 12.67 2.83
CA HIS A 390 0.97 13.90 2.05
C HIS A 390 -0.11 14.84 2.56
N TYR A 391 0.25 16.10 2.73
CA TYR A 391 -0.61 17.17 3.19
C TYR A 391 -0.68 18.21 2.08
N GLU A 392 -1.72 18.18 1.26
CA GLU A 392 -1.90 19.11 0.12
C GLU A 392 -2.57 20.42 0.58
N PRO A 393 -2.36 21.56 -0.12
CA PRO A 393 -3.03 22.80 0.26
C PRO A 393 -4.51 22.77 -0.10
N LEU A 394 -5.35 23.35 0.74
CA LEU A 394 -6.74 23.65 0.40
C LEU A 394 -6.81 24.71 -0.70
N THR A 395 -8.00 24.97 -1.25
CA THR A 395 -8.23 26.01 -2.27
C THR A 395 -7.84 27.41 -1.82
N ASN A 396 -7.84 27.70 -0.51
CA ASN A 396 -7.32 28.94 0.05
C ASN A 396 -5.79 28.96 0.32
N GLY A 397 -5.08 27.89 -0.02
CA GLY A 397 -3.63 27.73 0.18
C GLY A 397 -3.18 27.25 1.56
N ASN A 398 -4.08 27.16 2.55
CA ASN A 398 -3.78 26.61 3.87
C ASN A 398 -3.59 25.09 3.82
N ARG A 399 -2.99 24.50 4.86
CA ARG A 399 -2.85 23.03 4.99
C ARG A 399 -3.43 22.58 6.31
N ASN A 400 -3.78 21.29 6.38
CA ASN A 400 -4.08 20.67 7.66
C ASN A 400 -2.81 20.51 8.51
N PRO A 401 -2.89 20.66 9.85
CA PRO A 401 -1.76 20.36 10.73
C PRO A 401 -1.43 18.87 10.70
N LEU A 402 -0.14 18.55 10.79
CA LEU A 402 0.29 17.15 10.79
C LEU A 402 -0.26 16.41 12.01
N ARG A 403 -0.89 15.27 11.75
CA ARG A 403 -1.21 14.25 12.73
C ARG A 403 -1.12 12.88 12.09
N GLU A 404 -0.20 12.05 12.56
CA GLU A 404 -0.01 10.70 12.05
C GLU A 404 0.21 9.71 13.18
N ARG A 405 -0.18 8.46 12.95
CA ARG A 405 0.28 7.32 13.75
C ARG A 405 0.96 6.32 12.83
N VAL A 406 2.20 5.96 13.13
CA VAL A 406 2.95 4.93 12.41
C VAL A 406 3.25 3.76 13.33
N VAL A 407 3.16 2.55 12.79
CA VAL A 407 3.42 1.30 13.50
C VAL A 407 4.55 0.56 12.81
N PHE A 408 5.57 0.17 13.58
CA PHE A 408 6.64 -0.72 13.15
C PHE A 408 6.56 -2.02 13.94
N THR A 409 6.37 -3.14 13.24
CA THR A 409 6.22 -4.47 13.86
C THR A 409 7.35 -5.38 13.40
N ALA A 410 7.96 -6.09 14.36
CA ALA A 410 8.87 -7.20 14.10
C ALA A 410 8.39 -8.43 14.86
N ALA A 411 8.43 -9.60 14.24
CA ALA A 411 8.05 -10.85 14.86
C ALA A 411 8.77 -12.04 14.24
N TRP A 412 8.78 -13.17 14.94
CA TRP A 412 9.35 -14.42 14.43
C TRP A 412 8.40 -15.15 13.47
N HIS A 413 7.10 -14.83 13.52
CA HIS A 413 6.06 -15.38 12.65
C HIS A 413 5.46 -14.28 11.78
N ALA A 414 5.23 -14.57 10.50
CA ALA A 414 4.56 -13.66 9.57
C ALA A 414 3.19 -13.18 10.08
N ALA A 415 2.38 -14.09 10.63
CA ALA A 415 1.05 -13.80 11.14
C ALA A 415 0.99 -12.75 12.27
N GLU A 416 2.07 -12.61 13.05
CA GLU A 416 2.21 -11.58 14.10
C GLU A 416 2.74 -10.24 13.56
N ALA A 417 3.26 -10.21 12.32
CA ALA A 417 3.71 -9.00 11.64
C ALA A 417 2.64 -8.40 10.71
N LEU A 418 1.64 -9.17 10.30
CA LEU A 418 0.49 -8.68 9.52
C LEU A 418 -0.33 -7.68 10.35
N PRO A 419 -0.74 -6.52 9.79
CA PRO A 419 -1.44 -5.49 10.55
C PRO A 419 -2.82 -5.97 11.02
N ASN A 420 -3.28 -5.39 12.13
CA ASN A 420 -4.67 -5.50 12.58
C ASN A 420 -5.57 -4.61 11.70
N ILE A 421 -6.77 -5.07 11.35
CA ILE A 421 -7.81 -4.23 10.78
C ILE A 421 -8.76 -3.86 11.94
N PRO A 422 -8.75 -2.62 12.44
CA PRO A 422 -9.46 -2.25 13.67
C PRO A 422 -10.94 -1.91 13.43
N ASN A 423 -11.58 -2.57 12.46
CA ASN A 423 -13.01 -2.42 12.17
C ASN A 423 -13.85 -3.39 13.03
N PRO A 424 -15.14 -3.09 13.28
CA PRO A 424 -16.05 -4.07 13.84
C PRO A 424 -16.28 -5.23 12.85
N SER A 425 -16.69 -6.40 13.35
CA SER A 425 -17.18 -7.45 12.47
C SER A 425 -18.56 -7.10 11.93
N SER A 426 -18.80 -7.44 10.66
CA SER A 426 -20.05 -7.36 9.94
C SER A 426 -21.16 -8.03 10.76
N PRO A 427 -22.31 -7.34 10.95
CA PRO A 427 -23.47 -7.95 11.59
C PRO A 427 -24.10 -9.06 10.73
N TYR A 428 -23.71 -9.19 9.45
CA TYR A 428 -24.19 -10.20 8.52
C TYR A 428 -23.20 -11.34 8.26
N LEU A 429 -22.00 -11.33 8.86
CA LEU A 429 -20.93 -12.30 8.60
C LEU A 429 -21.43 -13.77 8.59
N GLN A 430 -22.15 -14.18 9.63
CA GLN A 430 -22.70 -15.55 9.74
C GLN A 430 -23.82 -15.86 8.74
N ARG A 431 -24.50 -14.83 8.20
CA ARG A 431 -25.60 -14.98 7.23
C ARG A 431 -25.11 -15.04 5.78
N VAL A 432 -23.92 -14.50 5.51
CA VAL A 432 -23.31 -14.47 4.16
C VAL A 432 -22.25 -15.55 3.96
N GLY A 433 -21.56 -15.98 5.03
CA GLY A 433 -20.35 -16.82 4.92
C GLY A 433 -20.54 -18.23 4.33
N ASP A 434 -21.77 -18.71 4.18
CA ASP A 434 -22.09 -20.02 3.59
C ASP A 434 -22.93 -19.92 2.30
N ARG A 435 -22.89 -18.75 1.65
CA ARG A 435 -23.65 -18.47 0.43
C ARG A 435 -22.76 -18.44 -0.81
N ILE A 436 -23.37 -18.79 -1.94
CA ILE A 436 -22.74 -18.72 -3.26
C ILE A 436 -23.07 -17.36 -3.88
N VAL A 437 -22.05 -16.67 -4.39
CA VAL A 437 -22.24 -15.42 -5.13
C VAL A 437 -22.59 -15.74 -6.59
N LEU A 438 -23.66 -15.12 -7.08
CA LEU A 438 -24.06 -15.07 -8.48
C LEU A 438 -23.80 -13.64 -8.95
N ASP A 439 -22.69 -13.46 -9.67
CA ASP A 439 -22.25 -12.19 -10.24
C ASP A 439 -22.86 -12.02 -11.65
N ILE A 440 -23.85 -11.12 -11.79
CA ILE A 440 -24.75 -11.05 -12.95
C ILE A 440 -24.62 -9.71 -13.67
N TRP A 441 -24.02 -9.75 -14.86
CA TRP A 441 -23.69 -8.59 -15.70
C TRP A 441 -24.70 -8.28 -16.82
N GLY A 442 -25.79 -9.04 -16.96
CA GLY A 442 -26.79 -8.76 -17.98
C GLY A 442 -27.91 -9.80 -18.11
N GLY A 443 -28.81 -9.57 -19.06
CA GLY A 443 -30.01 -10.39 -19.30
C GLY A 443 -31.30 -9.63 -18.99
N ARG A 444 -32.43 -10.13 -19.50
CA ARG A 444 -33.75 -9.58 -19.13
C ARG A 444 -34.09 -10.02 -17.71
N PHE A 445 -34.71 -9.13 -16.94
CA PHE A 445 -34.99 -9.38 -15.52
C PHE A 445 -35.83 -10.65 -15.28
N VAL A 446 -36.84 -10.89 -16.12
CA VAL A 446 -37.70 -12.09 -16.04
C VAL A 446 -36.97 -13.38 -16.43
N ASP A 447 -35.90 -13.30 -17.20
CA ASP A 447 -35.11 -14.47 -17.61
C ASP A 447 -34.19 -14.88 -16.46
N ILE A 448 -33.53 -13.89 -15.84
CA ILE A 448 -32.72 -14.09 -14.63
C ILE A 448 -33.59 -14.69 -13.50
N ALA A 449 -34.83 -14.22 -13.35
CA ALA A 449 -35.77 -14.76 -12.36
C ALA A 449 -36.06 -16.25 -12.58
N ARG A 450 -36.25 -16.68 -13.84
CA ARG A 450 -36.43 -18.10 -14.19
C ARG A 450 -35.17 -18.92 -13.96
N ASP A 451 -34.00 -18.33 -14.21
CA ASP A 451 -32.74 -18.99 -13.91
C ASP A 451 -32.55 -19.17 -12.39
N PHE A 452 -33.02 -18.25 -11.54
CA PHE A 452 -33.01 -18.47 -10.09
C PHE A 452 -33.85 -19.67 -9.67
N GLU A 453 -35.04 -19.86 -10.25
CA GLU A 453 -35.89 -21.03 -10.01
C GLU A 453 -35.20 -22.31 -10.48
N ARG A 454 -34.56 -22.31 -11.65
CA ARG A 454 -33.79 -23.45 -12.14
C ARG A 454 -32.59 -23.78 -11.25
N LEU A 455 -31.85 -22.78 -10.77
CA LEU A 455 -30.75 -22.99 -9.82
C LEU A 455 -31.27 -23.59 -8.51
N LYS A 456 -32.45 -23.16 -8.04
CA LYS A 456 -33.14 -23.76 -6.88
C LYS A 456 -33.45 -25.23 -7.11
N GLU A 457 -33.97 -25.60 -8.29
CA GLU A 457 -34.24 -27.00 -8.66
C GLU A 457 -32.96 -27.87 -8.65
N TYR A 458 -31.80 -27.27 -8.92
CA TYR A 458 -30.49 -27.92 -8.81
C TYR A 458 -29.90 -27.93 -7.38
N GLY A 459 -30.64 -27.44 -6.38
CA GLY A 459 -30.23 -27.44 -4.98
C GLY A 459 -29.35 -26.26 -4.56
N LEU A 460 -29.24 -25.20 -5.38
CA LEU A 460 -28.54 -23.98 -5.02
C LEU A 460 -29.45 -23.08 -4.17
N ASP A 461 -29.62 -23.44 -2.89
CA ASP A 461 -30.61 -22.80 -2.01
C ASP A 461 -30.16 -21.50 -1.34
N ARG A 462 -28.85 -21.21 -1.36
CA ARG A 462 -28.22 -20.16 -0.55
C ARG A 462 -27.37 -19.25 -1.42
N CYS A 463 -28.02 -18.38 -2.19
CA CYS A 463 -27.33 -17.48 -3.10
C CYS A 463 -27.35 -16.01 -2.62
N ILE A 464 -26.35 -15.27 -3.08
CA ILE A 464 -26.29 -13.80 -3.14
C ILE A 464 -26.25 -13.46 -4.62
N ALA A 465 -27.25 -12.76 -5.14
CA ALA A 465 -27.30 -12.30 -6.50
C ALA A 465 -26.91 -10.82 -6.56
N LEU A 466 -25.82 -10.51 -7.24
CA LEU A 466 -25.34 -9.16 -7.50
C LEU A 466 -25.76 -8.79 -8.92
N ILE A 467 -26.65 -7.81 -9.05
CA ILE A 467 -27.21 -7.37 -10.34
C ILE A 467 -26.52 -6.07 -10.75
N HIS A 468 -25.55 -6.15 -11.66
CA HIS A 468 -24.71 -5.01 -12.04
C HIS A 468 -25.40 -4.07 -13.01
N VAL A 469 -25.99 -4.60 -14.07
CA VAL A 469 -26.59 -3.81 -15.16
C VAL A 469 -28.11 -3.80 -15.03
N TRP A 470 -28.66 -2.71 -14.51
CA TRP A 470 -30.12 -2.56 -14.37
C TRP A 470 -30.63 -1.11 -14.43
N GLN A 471 -29.72 -0.15 -14.27
CA GLN A 471 -29.99 1.26 -14.05
C GLN A 471 -30.70 1.90 -15.24
N ARG A 472 -31.49 2.95 -14.98
CA ARG A 472 -32.31 3.72 -15.94
C ARG A 472 -31.63 3.96 -17.28
N SER A 473 -30.38 4.42 -17.23
CA SER A 473 -29.62 4.88 -18.38
C SER A 473 -28.54 3.88 -18.83
N GLY A 474 -28.58 2.64 -18.32
CA GLY A 474 -27.53 1.65 -18.46
C GLY A 474 -26.40 1.81 -17.44
N TYR A 475 -25.43 0.89 -17.49
CA TYR A 475 -24.26 0.84 -16.61
C TYR A 475 -23.41 2.12 -16.73
N ASP A 476 -22.95 2.66 -15.61
CA ASP A 476 -22.11 3.85 -15.50
C ASP A 476 -22.59 5.06 -16.32
N ASN A 477 -23.87 5.41 -16.21
CA ASN A 477 -24.43 6.53 -16.98
C ASN A 477 -25.50 7.29 -16.20
N ALA A 478 -25.46 8.62 -16.26
CA ALA A 478 -26.35 9.53 -15.55
C ALA A 478 -26.37 9.32 -14.01
N LEU A 479 -25.32 8.70 -13.46
CA LEU A 479 -25.19 8.47 -12.02
C LEU A 479 -25.19 9.81 -11.26
N PRO A 480 -25.83 9.85 -10.08
CA PRO A 480 -26.36 8.74 -9.31
C PRO A 480 -27.81 8.36 -9.67
N MET A 481 -28.35 8.68 -10.85
CA MET A 481 -29.72 8.28 -11.18
C MET A 481 -29.82 6.80 -11.55
N HIS A 482 -30.21 5.95 -10.59
CA HIS A 482 -30.35 4.52 -10.85
C HIS A 482 -31.74 4.11 -11.34
N TYR A 483 -32.82 4.74 -10.85
CA TYR A 483 -34.20 4.35 -11.17
C TYR A 483 -34.88 5.30 -12.19
N PRO A 484 -35.98 4.87 -12.87
CA PRO A 484 -36.58 3.53 -12.90
C PRO A 484 -35.67 2.47 -13.52
N ALA A 485 -36.00 1.19 -13.39
CA ALA A 485 -35.22 0.10 -13.98
C ALA A 485 -35.29 0.20 -15.52
N ASN A 486 -34.19 -0.19 -16.19
CA ASN A 486 -34.07 -0.05 -17.64
C ASN A 486 -35.23 -0.73 -18.39
N ALA A 487 -35.94 0.02 -19.22
CA ALA A 487 -37.10 -0.45 -19.97
C ALA A 487 -36.75 -1.59 -20.95
N GLU A 488 -35.56 -1.56 -21.55
CA GLU A 488 -35.12 -2.58 -22.52
C GLU A 488 -34.89 -3.95 -21.87
N LEU A 489 -34.55 -3.96 -20.58
CA LEU A 489 -34.34 -5.19 -19.79
C LEU A 489 -35.63 -5.72 -19.14
N GLY A 490 -36.75 -4.99 -19.26
CA GLY A 490 -38.06 -5.35 -18.73
C GLY A 490 -38.68 -4.32 -17.77
N GLY A 491 -38.00 -3.20 -17.49
CA GLY A 491 -38.50 -2.10 -16.67
C GLY A 491 -38.83 -2.48 -15.23
N ASP A 492 -39.55 -1.60 -14.54
CA ASP A 492 -39.90 -1.77 -13.12
C ASP A 492 -40.64 -3.09 -12.84
N GLU A 493 -41.54 -3.54 -13.74
CA GLU A 493 -42.31 -4.78 -13.54
C GLU A 493 -41.44 -6.03 -13.67
N GLY A 494 -40.50 -6.04 -14.63
CA GLY A 494 -39.52 -7.09 -14.74
C GLY A 494 -38.60 -7.15 -13.52
N MET A 495 -38.15 -5.98 -13.03
CA MET A 495 -37.29 -5.88 -11.85
C MET A 495 -38.00 -6.35 -10.57
N LYS A 496 -39.26 -5.96 -10.35
CA LYS A 496 -40.09 -6.48 -9.24
C LYS A 496 -40.22 -7.99 -9.29
N THR A 497 -40.42 -8.54 -10.50
CA THR A 497 -40.48 -9.99 -10.69
C THR A 497 -39.17 -10.65 -10.26
N LEU A 498 -38.03 -10.17 -10.79
CA LEU A 498 -36.70 -10.65 -10.43
C LEU A 498 -36.43 -10.63 -8.92
N VAL A 499 -36.58 -9.46 -8.28
CA VAL A 499 -36.29 -9.29 -6.86
C VAL A 499 -37.23 -10.13 -6.01
N SER A 500 -38.54 -10.09 -6.28
CA SER A 500 -39.51 -10.87 -5.50
C SER A 500 -39.32 -12.38 -5.64
N THR A 501 -38.92 -12.88 -6.83
CA THR A 501 -38.57 -14.29 -7.03
C THR A 501 -37.34 -14.66 -6.21
N GLY A 502 -36.24 -13.91 -6.33
CA GLY A 502 -35.02 -14.19 -5.57
C GLY A 502 -35.25 -14.18 -4.04
N VAL A 503 -35.98 -13.18 -3.54
CA VAL A 503 -36.33 -13.08 -2.10
C VAL A 503 -37.17 -14.28 -1.65
N LYS A 504 -38.19 -14.69 -2.42
CA LYS A 504 -39.02 -15.87 -2.11
C LYS A 504 -38.21 -17.18 -2.08
N LEU A 505 -37.17 -17.28 -2.91
CA LEU A 505 -36.28 -18.46 -2.95
C LEU A 505 -35.25 -18.48 -1.81
N GLY A 506 -35.14 -17.39 -1.04
CA GLY A 506 -34.21 -17.25 0.08
C GLY A 506 -32.87 -16.61 -0.29
N TYR A 507 -32.78 -15.99 -1.47
CA TYR A 507 -31.57 -15.30 -1.92
C TYR A 507 -31.50 -13.88 -1.36
N TYR A 508 -30.27 -13.38 -1.22
CA TYR A 508 -30.04 -11.94 -1.16
C TYR A 508 -29.96 -11.40 -2.58
N VAL A 509 -30.75 -10.38 -2.92
CA VAL A 509 -30.73 -9.73 -4.23
C VAL A 509 -30.27 -8.31 -4.03
N ALA A 510 -29.02 -8.07 -4.41
CA ALA A 510 -28.34 -6.79 -4.31
C ALA A 510 -28.36 -6.11 -5.68
N LEU A 511 -28.95 -4.92 -5.75
CA LEU A 511 -28.87 -4.08 -6.93
C LEU A 511 -27.65 -3.17 -6.81
N HIS A 512 -26.92 -3.03 -7.91
CA HIS A 512 -25.74 -2.20 -8.01
C HIS A 512 -26.11 -0.71 -8.00
N GLU A 513 -25.58 0.00 -7.01
CA GLU A 513 -25.67 1.44 -6.80
C GLU A 513 -24.25 2.04 -6.78
N ASN A 514 -24.12 3.31 -7.14
CA ASN A 514 -22.83 4.02 -7.22
C ASN A 514 -23.08 5.49 -6.84
N TYR A 515 -22.31 5.97 -5.86
CA TYR A 515 -22.35 7.35 -5.33
C TYR A 515 -20.96 8.01 -5.37
N VAL A 516 -20.09 7.51 -6.24
CA VAL A 516 -18.75 8.03 -6.48
C VAL A 516 -18.71 8.82 -7.78
N ASP A 517 -19.29 8.27 -8.84
CA ASP A 517 -19.25 8.85 -10.18
C ASP A 517 -20.45 9.78 -10.41
N TYR A 518 -20.18 11.04 -10.73
CA TYR A 518 -21.17 12.08 -10.92
C TYR A 518 -21.21 12.53 -12.37
N TYR A 519 -22.23 12.11 -13.11
CA TYR A 519 -22.29 12.37 -14.54
C TYR A 519 -23.01 13.68 -14.87
N PRO A 520 -22.50 14.50 -15.81
CA PRO A 520 -23.13 15.75 -16.24
C PRO A 520 -24.56 15.62 -16.80
N ASN A 521 -24.96 14.42 -17.23
CA ASN A 521 -26.31 14.13 -17.71
C ASN A 521 -27.25 13.60 -16.61
N TYR A 522 -26.89 13.74 -15.33
CA TYR A 522 -27.80 13.55 -14.21
C TYR A 522 -28.82 14.71 -14.13
N ASP A 523 -30.11 14.39 -14.00
CA ASP A 523 -31.20 15.39 -14.07
C ASP A 523 -31.10 16.50 -13.00
N PHE A 524 -30.46 16.20 -11.87
CA PHE A 524 -30.25 17.14 -10.75
C PHE A 524 -28.77 17.50 -10.56
N TYR A 525 -27.99 17.42 -11.63
CA TYR A 525 -26.56 17.73 -11.62
C TYR A 525 -26.30 19.13 -11.06
N SER A 526 -25.36 19.20 -10.11
CA SER A 526 -24.91 20.44 -9.47
C SER A 526 -23.40 20.43 -9.38
N ASP A 527 -22.77 21.52 -9.83
CA ASP A 527 -21.32 21.67 -9.70
C ASP A 527 -20.85 21.72 -8.24
N ASP A 528 -21.73 22.14 -7.32
CA ASP A 528 -21.45 22.19 -5.89
C ASP A 528 -21.21 20.81 -5.28
N ASP A 529 -21.65 19.74 -5.95
CA ASP A 529 -21.52 18.35 -5.50
C ASP A 529 -20.24 17.66 -5.98
N ILE A 530 -19.35 18.38 -6.65
CA ILE A 530 -18.13 17.84 -7.27
C ILE A 530 -16.90 18.18 -6.44
N ALA A 531 -16.12 17.17 -6.06
CA ALA A 531 -14.86 17.39 -5.35
C ALA A 531 -13.88 18.19 -6.21
N VAL A 532 -13.15 19.11 -5.60
CA VAL A 532 -12.15 19.95 -6.27
C VAL A 532 -10.74 19.67 -5.76
N ASP A 533 -9.74 19.86 -6.62
CA ASP A 533 -8.33 19.80 -6.27
C ASP A 533 -7.87 21.10 -5.56
N SER A 534 -6.61 21.15 -5.12
CA SER A 534 -6.02 22.33 -4.48
C SER A 534 -6.04 23.61 -5.31
N ARG A 535 -6.28 23.52 -6.62
CA ARG A 535 -6.36 24.66 -7.54
C ARG A 535 -7.81 25.04 -7.85
N GLY A 536 -8.79 24.34 -7.27
CA GLY A 536 -10.22 24.52 -7.52
C GLY A 536 -10.71 23.85 -8.79
N ASN A 537 -9.90 22.98 -9.44
CA ASN A 537 -10.38 22.23 -10.59
C ASN A 537 -11.23 21.05 -10.12
N LYS A 538 -12.31 20.77 -10.85
CA LYS A 538 -13.13 19.58 -10.64
C LYS A 538 -12.28 18.31 -10.79
N GLN A 539 -12.38 17.41 -9.83
CA GLN A 539 -11.73 16.10 -9.89
C GLN A 539 -12.50 15.19 -10.85
N LEU A 540 -11.76 14.58 -11.78
CA LEU A 540 -12.31 13.60 -12.72
C LEU A 540 -12.52 12.27 -12.02
N ALA A 541 -13.60 11.58 -12.40
CA ALA A 541 -13.84 10.19 -12.00
C ALA A 541 -13.91 9.29 -13.25
N TRP A 542 -14.75 8.26 -13.26
CA TRP A 542 -14.81 7.31 -14.38
C TRP A 542 -15.20 7.96 -15.72
N TYR A 543 -14.40 7.73 -16.76
CA TYR A 543 -14.76 8.06 -18.14
C TYR A 543 -15.50 6.87 -18.75
N ASN A 544 -16.77 7.06 -19.13
CA ASN A 544 -17.53 6.00 -19.79
C ASN A 544 -17.18 5.97 -21.29
N PRO A 545 -16.51 4.92 -21.81
CA PRO A 545 -16.09 4.88 -23.21
C PRO A 545 -17.25 4.70 -24.20
N ALA A 546 -18.36 4.10 -23.76
CA ALA A 546 -19.53 3.83 -24.61
C ALA A 546 -20.33 5.11 -24.87
N THR A 547 -20.58 5.90 -23.82
CA THR A 547 -21.29 7.20 -23.94
C THR A 547 -20.37 8.35 -24.30
N LYS A 548 -19.05 8.16 -24.11
CA LYS A 548 -17.99 9.18 -24.25
C LYS A 548 -18.15 10.36 -23.27
N ILE A 549 -18.80 10.11 -22.13
CA ILE A 549 -19.02 11.12 -21.09
C ILE A 549 -17.99 10.92 -19.97
N GLN A 550 -17.32 12.02 -19.62
CA GLN A 550 -16.48 12.10 -18.43
C GLN A 550 -17.35 12.41 -17.22
N SER A 551 -17.31 11.56 -16.19
CA SER A 551 -17.90 11.87 -14.89
C SER A 551 -16.92 12.64 -13.99
N PHE A 552 -17.44 13.20 -12.91
CA PHE A 552 -16.67 13.87 -11.88
C PHE A 552 -16.83 13.17 -10.53
N ALA A 553 -15.87 13.38 -9.65
CA ALA A 553 -15.91 12.81 -8.30
C ALA A 553 -17.00 13.48 -7.45
N VAL A 554 -17.92 12.70 -6.89
CA VAL A 554 -18.86 13.20 -5.87
C VAL A 554 -18.08 13.66 -4.63
N LYS A 555 -18.39 14.87 -4.13
CA LYS A 555 -17.86 15.37 -2.85
C LYS A 555 -18.23 14.43 -1.71
N PRO A 556 -17.33 14.14 -0.76
CA PRO A 556 -17.67 13.35 0.42
C PRO A 556 -18.91 13.87 1.16
N ASN A 557 -19.08 15.19 1.28
CA ASN A 557 -20.23 15.79 1.97
C ASN A 557 -21.56 15.64 1.21
N ALA A 558 -21.54 15.31 -0.08
CA ALA A 558 -22.74 15.11 -0.89
C ALA A 558 -23.22 13.65 -0.93
N ILE A 559 -22.34 12.67 -0.69
CA ILE A 559 -22.61 11.23 -0.88
C ILE A 559 -23.91 10.78 -0.21
N LEU A 560 -24.06 11.01 1.10
CA LEU A 560 -25.25 10.55 1.84
C LEU A 560 -26.53 11.24 1.40
N ARG A 561 -26.45 12.52 1.04
CA ARG A 561 -27.60 13.28 0.53
C ARG A 561 -28.05 12.73 -0.81
N LEU A 562 -27.12 12.41 -1.70
CA LEU A 562 -27.41 11.81 -3.00
C LEU A 562 -27.97 10.39 -2.84
N ALA A 563 -27.37 9.56 -1.98
CA ALA A 563 -27.88 8.22 -1.67
C ALA A 563 -29.32 8.28 -1.11
N ALA A 564 -29.64 9.29 -0.30
CA ALA A 564 -30.99 9.48 0.21
C ALA A 564 -32.05 9.80 -0.87
N THR A 565 -31.63 10.22 -2.07
CA THR A 565 -32.55 10.39 -3.20
C THR A 565 -32.80 9.10 -3.98
N GLN A 566 -31.96 8.08 -3.80
CA GLN A 566 -31.95 6.87 -4.63
C GLN A 566 -32.29 5.60 -3.84
N SER A 567 -31.44 5.17 -2.89
CA SER A 567 -31.58 3.87 -2.21
C SER A 567 -32.98 3.62 -1.61
N PRO A 568 -33.64 4.60 -0.94
CA PRO A 568 -34.99 4.39 -0.42
C PRO A 568 -36.04 4.14 -1.51
N GLU A 569 -35.93 4.82 -2.65
CA GLU A 569 -36.83 4.65 -3.79
C GLU A 569 -36.60 3.30 -4.48
N ILE A 570 -35.35 2.87 -4.61
CA ILE A 570 -34.97 1.55 -5.12
C ILE A 570 -35.59 0.46 -4.23
N HIS A 571 -35.40 0.56 -2.91
CA HIS A 571 -35.99 -0.38 -1.97
C HIS A 571 -37.53 -0.37 -2.04
N ARG A 572 -38.16 0.81 -2.03
CA ARG A 572 -39.63 0.97 -2.09
C ARG A 572 -40.21 0.37 -3.38
N ARG A 573 -39.55 0.54 -4.53
CA ARG A 573 -40.05 0.10 -5.83
C ARG A 573 -39.92 -1.41 -6.02
N TYR A 574 -38.79 -1.99 -5.63
CA TYR A 574 -38.45 -3.37 -6.01
C TYR A 574 -38.44 -4.35 -4.84
N GLY A 575 -38.42 -3.88 -3.59
CA GLY A 575 -38.39 -4.73 -2.40
C GLY A 575 -37.06 -5.44 -2.20
N THR A 576 -35.94 -4.75 -2.48
CA THR A 576 -34.58 -5.30 -2.30
C THR A 576 -34.32 -5.69 -0.84
N ASN A 577 -33.52 -6.74 -0.64
CA ASN A 577 -33.11 -7.21 0.69
C ASN A 577 -31.59 -7.23 0.88
N ALA A 578 -30.86 -6.58 -0.03
CA ALA A 578 -29.42 -6.35 -0.02
C ALA A 578 -29.08 -5.20 -0.98
N CYS A 579 -27.85 -4.71 -0.94
CA CYS A 579 -27.34 -3.64 -1.81
C CYS A 579 -25.91 -3.96 -2.26
N PHE A 580 -25.53 -3.52 -3.45
CA PHE A 580 -24.15 -3.52 -3.90
C PHE A 580 -23.73 -2.05 -4.11
N LEU A 581 -22.74 -1.59 -3.37
CA LEU A 581 -22.19 -0.24 -3.49
C LEU A 581 -20.85 -0.29 -4.22
N ASP A 582 -20.84 0.24 -5.42
CA ASP A 582 -19.69 0.24 -6.31
C ASP A 582 -18.58 1.20 -5.86
N VAL A 583 -17.34 0.88 -6.24
CA VAL A 583 -16.10 1.66 -6.04
C VAL A 583 -15.69 1.92 -4.58
N HIS A 584 -16.61 2.22 -3.65
CA HIS A 584 -16.30 2.69 -2.30
C HIS A 584 -15.37 1.74 -1.51
N SER A 585 -15.46 0.43 -1.74
CA SER A 585 -14.58 -0.58 -1.14
C SER A 585 -13.39 -0.98 -2.00
N SER A 586 -13.33 -0.61 -3.28
CA SER A 586 -12.20 -0.92 -4.17
C SER A 586 -11.06 0.08 -4.07
N VAL A 587 -11.33 1.26 -3.51
CA VAL A 587 -10.40 2.38 -3.39
C VAL A 587 -9.83 2.54 -1.98
N PRO A 588 -8.66 3.16 -1.78
CA PRO A 588 -8.16 3.46 -0.45
C PRO A 588 -8.96 4.58 0.24
N PRO A 589 -8.79 4.79 1.56
CA PRO A 589 -9.49 5.86 2.30
C PRO A 589 -9.27 7.28 1.78
N TRP A 590 -8.22 7.54 1.00
CA TRP A 590 -7.85 8.84 0.44
C TRP A 590 -8.25 9.02 -1.04
N PHE A 591 -9.32 8.35 -1.44
CA PHE A 591 -9.91 8.51 -2.77
C PHE A 591 -10.86 9.71 -2.81
N HIS A 592 -10.72 10.58 -3.82
CA HIS A 592 -11.55 11.78 -4.03
C HIS A 592 -11.66 12.71 -2.79
N VAL A 593 -10.52 13.05 -2.17
CA VAL A 593 -10.48 14.02 -1.08
C VAL A 593 -10.76 15.42 -1.62
N ASP A 594 -11.78 16.08 -1.08
CA ASP A 594 -12.17 17.42 -1.51
C ASP A 594 -11.32 18.50 -0.83
N MET A 595 -10.82 19.46 -1.61
CA MET A 595 -9.88 20.49 -1.15
C MET A 595 -10.54 21.86 -0.92
N ASP A 596 -11.85 21.99 -1.16
CA ASP A 596 -12.64 23.19 -0.92
C ASP A 596 -12.60 23.58 0.57
N GLU A 597 -12.03 24.75 0.89
CA GLU A 597 -11.84 25.15 2.30
C GLU A 597 -13.14 25.32 3.10
N ASN A 598 -14.28 25.45 2.42
CA ASN A 598 -15.59 25.66 3.07
C ASN A 598 -16.25 24.35 3.49
N GLU A 599 -15.66 23.21 3.12
CA GLU A 599 -16.22 21.89 3.36
C GLU A 599 -15.76 21.31 4.70
N GLU A 600 -16.67 20.61 5.37
CA GLU A 600 -16.34 19.89 6.60
C GLU A 600 -15.26 18.83 6.30
N GLY A 601 -14.10 18.95 6.96
CA GLY A 601 -13.01 18.00 6.82
C GLY A 601 -12.18 18.16 5.53
N ALA A 602 -12.25 19.33 4.88
CA ALA A 602 -11.48 19.66 3.68
C ALA A 602 -10.01 19.22 3.76
N GLY A 603 -9.52 18.62 2.68
CA GLY A 603 -8.14 18.15 2.52
C GLY A 603 -7.71 17.03 3.46
N MET A 604 -8.64 16.41 4.21
CA MET A 604 -8.38 15.25 5.07
C MET A 604 -9.13 14.03 4.53
N PHE A 605 -8.40 12.94 4.26
CA PHE A 605 -9.06 11.69 3.87
C PHE A 605 -9.92 11.09 4.98
N LYS A 606 -9.73 11.53 6.22
CA LYS A 606 -10.59 11.15 7.35
C LYS A 606 -12.07 11.38 7.02
N ARG A 607 -12.41 12.45 6.30
CA ARG A 607 -13.79 12.72 5.94
C ARG A 607 -14.37 11.67 4.98
N VAL A 608 -13.60 11.29 3.95
CA VAL A 608 -13.94 10.20 3.03
C VAL A 608 -14.17 8.90 3.81
N TRP A 609 -13.23 8.56 4.69
CA TRP A 609 -13.33 7.39 5.57
C TRP A 609 -14.62 7.36 6.40
N ASP A 610 -14.95 8.48 7.06
CA ASP A 610 -16.15 8.57 7.90
C ASP A 610 -17.44 8.45 7.06
N VAL A 611 -17.49 9.10 5.90
CA VAL A 611 -18.67 9.11 5.03
C VAL A 611 -18.93 7.75 4.38
N HIS A 612 -17.90 7.09 3.84
CA HIS A 612 -18.06 5.76 3.24
C HIS A 612 -18.61 4.76 4.28
N ARG A 613 -18.10 4.82 5.52
CA ARG A 613 -18.63 4.02 6.63
C ARG A 613 -20.08 4.31 6.95
N ALA A 614 -20.47 5.59 6.96
CA ALA A 614 -21.85 5.99 7.15
C ALA A 614 -22.75 5.54 6.00
N LEU A 615 -22.23 5.48 4.76
CA LEU A 615 -22.97 5.02 3.59
C LEU A 615 -23.31 3.53 3.67
N TRP A 616 -22.38 2.66 4.07
CA TRP A 616 -22.69 1.23 4.27
C TRP A 616 -23.74 1.02 5.36
N GLU A 617 -23.63 1.73 6.48
CA GLU A 617 -24.63 1.67 7.55
C GLU A 617 -26.00 2.18 7.06
N TYR A 618 -26.01 3.25 6.28
CA TYR A 618 -27.21 3.80 5.65
C TYR A 618 -27.86 2.79 4.70
N ALA A 619 -27.09 2.15 3.82
CA ALA A 619 -27.59 1.14 2.89
C ALA A 619 -28.12 -0.10 3.63
N ARG A 620 -27.42 -0.61 4.67
CA ARG A 620 -27.92 -1.70 5.51
C ARG A 620 -29.30 -1.39 6.10
N LYS A 621 -29.47 -0.18 6.63
CA LYS A 621 -30.73 0.26 7.22
C LYS A 621 -31.83 0.40 6.17
N THR A 622 -31.50 0.96 5.02
CA THR A 622 -32.45 1.22 3.93
C THR A 622 -32.96 -0.07 3.29
N HIS A 623 -32.08 -1.02 3.03
CA HIS A 623 -32.44 -2.29 2.36
C HIS A 623 -32.78 -3.42 3.34
N GLY A 624 -32.52 -3.24 4.64
CA GLY A 624 -32.80 -4.26 5.66
C GLY A 624 -31.96 -5.53 5.52
N GLY A 625 -30.73 -5.41 4.98
CA GLY A 625 -29.90 -6.57 4.64
C GLY A 625 -28.42 -6.24 4.43
N PRO A 626 -27.63 -7.23 3.96
CA PRO A 626 -26.19 -7.06 3.76
C PRO A 626 -25.89 -6.10 2.60
N VAL A 627 -24.74 -5.44 2.70
CA VAL A 627 -24.20 -4.54 1.68
C VAL A 627 -22.86 -5.09 1.16
N PHE A 628 -22.81 -5.27 -0.16
CA PHE A 628 -21.65 -5.76 -0.90
C PHE A 628 -20.96 -4.61 -1.63
N GLY A 629 -19.77 -4.84 -2.17
CA GLY A 629 -19.07 -3.87 -3.01
C GLY A 629 -17.91 -4.46 -3.81
N GLU A 630 -17.24 -3.60 -4.55
CA GLU A 630 -16.09 -3.98 -5.38
C GLU A 630 -14.83 -4.25 -4.52
N GLY A 631 -14.01 -5.24 -4.91
CA GLY A 631 -12.71 -5.55 -4.28
C GLY A 631 -11.53 -4.71 -4.83
N ASN A 632 -10.28 -5.11 -4.56
CA ASN A 632 -9.00 -4.37 -4.78
C ASN A 632 -8.41 -3.80 -3.48
N ASN A 633 -8.96 -2.71 -2.90
CA ASN A 633 -8.49 -2.14 -1.61
C ASN A 633 -9.43 -2.42 -0.42
N HIS A 634 -10.32 -3.41 -0.54
CA HIS A 634 -11.36 -3.76 0.43
C HIS A 634 -10.86 -4.08 1.84
N TRP A 635 -9.58 -4.45 2.02
CA TRP A 635 -9.03 -4.76 3.33
C TRP A 635 -9.09 -3.57 4.31
N TYR A 636 -8.99 -2.32 3.83
CA TYR A 636 -9.21 -1.13 4.67
C TYR A 636 -10.62 -1.09 5.25
N TRP A 637 -11.59 -1.61 4.49
CA TRP A 637 -13.02 -1.47 4.73
C TRP A 637 -13.67 -2.72 5.29
N SER A 638 -12.94 -3.83 5.38
CA SER A 638 -13.47 -5.12 5.83
C SER A 638 -14.11 -4.99 7.21
N GLY A 639 -15.32 -5.54 7.36
CA GLY A 639 -16.19 -5.35 8.53
C GLY A 639 -17.08 -4.10 8.52
N CYS A 640 -16.69 -3.04 7.79
CA CYS A 640 -17.57 -1.88 7.58
C CYS A 640 -18.69 -2.18 6.56
N LEU A 641 -18.44 -3.09 5.62
CA LEU A 641 -19.40 -3.72 4.71
C LEU A 641 -19.43 -5.25 4.90
N ASP A 642 -20.31 -5.96 4.19
CA ASP A 642 -20.65 -7.36 4.47
C ASP A 642 -20.04 -8.38 3.50
N GLY A 643 -19.43 -7.93 2.40
CA GLY A 643 -18.70 -8.77 1.46
C GLY A 643 -18.25 -7.99 0.23
N VAL A 644 -17.29 -8.53 -0.52
CA VAL A 644 -16.80 -7.90 -1.75
C VAL A 644 -16.48 -8.89 -2.87
N GLU A 645 -16.49 -8.40 -4.09
CA GLU A 645 -15.88 -9.06 -5.25
C GLU A 645 -14.35 -8.90 -5.20
N ALA A 646 -13.69 -9.72 -4.37
CA ALA A 646 -12.27 -9.59 -4.09
C ALA A 646 -11.39 -9.77 -5.35
N GLN A 647 -10.63 -8.73 -5.69
CA GLN A 647 -9.55 -8.79 -6.68
C GLN A 647 -8.21 -9.01 -5.97
N PHE A 648 -7.31 -9.81 -6.55
CA PHE A 648 -6.00 -10.21 -5.96
C PHE A 648 -5.07 -9.02 -5.64
N GLY A 649 -5.38 -7.82 -6.14
CA GLY A 649 -4.63 -6.59 -5.88
C GLY A 649 -3.50 -6.34 -6.88
N THR A 650 -2.58 -5.44 -6.51
CA THR A 650 -1.47 -5.01 -7.37
C THR A 650 -0.42 -6.11 -7.58
N GLY A 651 0.10 -6.23 -8.80
CA GLY A 651 1.19 -7.15 -9.15
C GLY A 651 0.77 -8.49 -9.74
N TRP A 652 -0.53 -8.70 -10.00
CA TRP A 652 -1.06 -9.85 -10.74
C TRP A 652 -1.83 -9.37 -11.96
N GLY A 653 -1.48 -9.88 -13.14
CA GLY A 653 -2.24 -9.57 -14.35
C GLY A 653 -3.66 -10.10 -14.27
N SER A 654 -4.58 -9.47 -15.01
CA SER A 654 -5.94 -9.98 -15.17
C SER A 654 -5.91 -11.46 -15.59
N GLY A 655 -6.71 -12.30 -14.94
CA GLY A 655 -6.78 -13.75 -15.20
C GLY A 655 -5.66 -14.59 -14.59
N GLN A 656 -4.67 -14.00 -13.91
CA GLN A 656 -3.52 -14.73 -13.33
C GLN A 656 -3.75 -15.24 -11.89
N GLY A 657 -4.96 -15.05 -11.32
CA GLY A 657 -5.25 -15.47 -9.94
C GLY A 657 -5.05 -16.97 -9.67
N ARG A 658 -5.12 -17.83 -10.70
CA ARG A 658 -4.85 -19.28 -10.59
C ARG A 658 -3.37 -19.61 -10.36
N GLU A 659 -2.48 -18.69 -10.67
CA GLU A 659 -1.02 -18.82 -10.51
C GLU A 659 -0.52 -18.12 -9.23
N ALA A 660 -1.40 -17.42 -8.52
CA ALA A 660 -1.05 -16.73 -7.29
C ALA A 660 -0.62 -17.72 -6.19
N PRO A 661 0.41 -17.41 -5.39
CA PRO A 661 0.82 -18.26 -4.30
C PRO A 661 -0.30 -18.39 -3.27
N LEU A 662 -0.45 -19.58 -2.69
CA LEU A 662 -1.38 -19.85 -1.59
C LEU A 662 -0.86 -19.27 -0.26
N ALA A 663 -0.72 -17.94 -0.20
CA ALA A 663 -0.33 -17.17 0.98
C ALA A 663 -1.57 -16.45 1.55
N VAL A 664 -2.57 -17.21 1.96
CA VAL A 664 -3.90 -16.71 2.35
C VAL A 664 -3.98 -16.20 3.80
N ASP A 665 -2.87 -16.15 4.53
CA ASP A 665 -2.82 -15.78 5.95
C ASP A 665 -3.43 -14.41 6.23
N PHE A 666 -3.18 -13.41 5.38
CA PHE A 666 -3.77 -12.08 5.59
C PHE A 666 -5.29 -12.10 5.43
N ASP A 667 -5.78 -12.79 4.40
CA ASP A 667 -7.20 -12.92 4.13
C ASP A 667 -7.91 -13.64 5.28
N LEU A 668 -7.43 -14.83 5.63
CA LEU A 668 -8.06 -15.69 6.65
C LEU A 668 -7.91 -15.14 8.07
N LEU A 669 -6.80 -14.47 8.39
CA LEU A 669 -6.56 -13.96 9.74
C LEU A 669 -7.05 -12.53 9.93
N LYS A 670 -7.04 -11.68 8.90
CA LYS A 670 -7.29 -10.25 9.07
C LYS A 670 -8.59 -9.77 8.44
N ILE A 671 -9.02 -10.35 7.32
CA ILE A 671 -10.23 -9.95 6.59
C ILE A 671 -11.41 -10.82 7.02
N HIS A 672 -11.33 -12.14 6.86
CA HIS A 672 -12.45 -13.07 7.13
C HIS A 672 -13.08 -13.01 8.53
N PRO A 673 -12.35 -12.67 9.62
CA PRO A 673 -12.98 -12.48 10.93
C PRO A 673 -13.88 -11.23 11.02
N LEU A 674 -13.84 -10.36 10.00
CA LEU A 674 -14.54 -9.10 9.94
C LEU A 674 -15.75 -9.17 9.01
#